data_AF-A0A6M0S728-F1
#
_entry.id   AF-A0A6M0S728-F1
#
_cell.length_a   1.000
_cell.length_b   1.000
_cell.length_c   1.000
_cell.angle_alpha   90.00
_cell.angle_beta   90.00
_cell.angle_gamma   90.00
#
_symmetry.space_group_name_H-M   'P 1'
#
loop_
_entity.id
_entity.type
_entity.pdbx_description
1 polymer ?
#
loop_
_entity_poly.entity_id
_entity_poly.type
_entity_poly.pdbx_seq_one_letter_code
_entity_poly.pdbx_strand_id
1 'polypeptide(L)'
;MGTEYKIGDFLGQLKPAKGSYYVCPACGEGKLSVNSDGQQFDCYACHDTSAIWRALVPRQQSNSIPGTRPRKRVKSRKEKDRDVHVNALTIENKVEELFWMVEAESCTAAEAGISLSTWCKEYGHDRYAAGILLRERLERLKKPAEQPAPEPQLLETAIDRLIAQEIDGSTLTLRLTALANECRKPLPQVEKIYYQRRKETEATQATQDAAQGLNKLDTIRQALLPLEAGLHGDGGRLAWQLRETAKSMPTAPEFLATTLIPVLASRIGTSQTLIVSARAGYTVRPIFRTMVVAPTGRKKTPAQKSIISALNKLESIHYETYRLQYEQYEQELTAWKHNSSGDEPKPTPPTRRRFVSTDDTLAARIQIHSENPLGLLLYRDEGSAFITERGRFSSGRSDGGETEADLSEFNGGALSRDRKTDGSTFLAKTGISRTGATQYAKLQRLMGDHQDDCGEWARYLFCLADAPPSYLDLWGDDTDPGLQDNLISLIQRLDALPERSYILSDDAKLEFMGYQHMLTDRAMETDHPAMAAALPKFETYFGRFCLLLHVVNTVLAGEQPATTVEAHTVELAQQWTEHFVGQFELLLALNSPQQELTGDLLRLRDYIERRPNRTIRQLVQAKFGKTAQVKTLVSTLVEQGHIAEMDGTYSIVGKTVETSVELTQQSPTPVPTSPPAPGVTPPLVTARLPEMADMSRLETLKKLCESPSTTDSIQPDLGLDVVPWRKQSRRLNCDRNITGLANKTHGNGEVDSHG
;
A
#
# COMPACT_ATOMS: atom_id res chain seq x y z
N MET A 1 -34.20 77.78 5.56
CA MET A 1 -33.29 77.57 6.72
C MET A 1 -32.40 76.39 6.34
N GLY A 2 -31.23 76.56 5.74
CA GLY A 2 -30.29 77.67 5.86
C GLY A 2 -29.24 77.34 6.91
N THR A 3 -28.54 76.21 6.73
CA THR A 3 -27.11 75.93 6.96
C THR A 3 -26.94 74.42 6.93
N GLU A 4 -26.37 73.92 5.84
CA GLU A 4 -26.00 72.52 5.66
C GLU A 4 -24.80 72.25 6.56
N TYR A 5 -25.07 71.78 7.79
CA TYR A 5 -24.03 71.47 8.76
C TYR A 5 -23.00 70.53 8.14
N LYS A 6 -21.70 70.88 8.21
CA LYS A 6 -20.62 69.95 7.86
C LYS A 6 -20.19 69.23 9.12
N ILE A 7 -19.99 67.91 9.06
CA ILE A 7 -19.53 67.17 10.24
C ILE A 7 -18.16 67.66 10.73
N GLY A 8 -17.36 68.24 9.81
CA GLY A 8 -16.13 68.98 10.09
C GLY A 8 -16.29 70.03 11.20
N ASP A 9 -17.44 70.70 11.26
CA ASP A 9 -17.74 71.74 12.25
C ASP A 9 -17.93 71.17 13.68
N PHE A 10 -18.15 69.85 13.78
CA PHE A 10 -18.43 69.15 15.03
C PHE A 10 -17.28 68.20 15.46
N LEU A 11 -16.14 68.20 14.75
CA LEU A 11 -15.00 67.34 15.09
C LEU A 11 -14.50 67.55 16.52
N GLY A 12 -14.58 68.77 17.06
CA GLY A 12 -14.21 69.08 18.44
C GLY A 12 -15.15 68.49 19.51
N GLN A 13 -16.34 68.04 19.12
CA GLN A 13 -17.32 67.40 20.02
C GLN A 13 -17.20 65.87 20.01
N LEU A 14 -16.44 65.30 19.07
CA LEU A 14 -16.23 63.87 18.90
C LEU A 14 -14.98 63.40 19.66
N LYS A 15 -15.07 62.24 20.32
CA LYS A 15 -13.91 61.64 21.00
C LYS A 15 -13.01 60.94 19.97
N PRO A 16 -11.68 61.22 19.93
CA PRO A 16 -10.77 60.53 19.02
C PRO A 16 -10.61 59.05 19.39
N ALA A 17 -10.47 58.19 18.38
CA ALA A 17 -10.17 56.77 18.50
C ALA A 17 -8.78 56.46 17.90
N LYS A 18 -8.27 55.22 18.03
CA LYS A 18 -6.96 54.84 17.44
C LYS A 18 -6.93 55.08 15.93
N GLY A 19 -5.97 55.89 15.46
CA GLY A 19 -5.80 56.26 14.05
C GLY A 19 -6.49 57.58 13.69
N SER A 20 -6.80 57.80 12.41
CA SER A 20 -7.53 58.97 11.91
C SER A 20 -9.07 58.84 12.05
N TYR A 21 -9.54 58.19 13.12
CA TYR A 21 -10.96 57.87 13.35
C TYR A 21 -11.50 58.49 14.66
N TYR A 22 -12.82 58.64 14.75
CA TYR A 22 -13.54 59.10 15.94
C TYR A 22 -14.46 58.01 16.48
N VAL A 23 -14.88 58.12 17.75
CA VAL A 23 -15.93 57.26 18.32
C VAL A 23 -17.29 57.76 17.85
N CYS A 24 -18.13 56.87 17.32
CA CYS A 24 -19.46 57.23 16.82
C CYS A 24 -20.41 57.65 17.96
N PRO A 25 -21.03 58.84 17.89
CA PRO A 25 -21.92 59.33 18.95
C PRO A 25 -23.31 58.66 18.95
N ALA A 26 -23.68 57.95 17.88
CA ALA A 26 -24.96 57.25 17.79
C ALA A 26 -24.95 55.85 18.41
N CYS A 27 -23.87 55.07 18.21
CA CYS A 27 -23.78 53.70 18.72
C CYS A 27 -22.75 53.50 19.84
N GLY A 28 -21.90 54.49 20.14
CA GLY A 28 -20.98 54.49 21.28
C GLY A 28 -19.71 53.63 21.12
N GLU A 29 -19.70 52.62 20.25
CA GLU A 29 -18.58 51.68 20.09
C GLU A 29 -17.95 51.65 18.68
N GLY A 30 -18.69 52.07 17.65
CA GLY A 30 -18.24 52.03 16.26
C GLY A 30 -17.21 53.11 15.91
N LYS A 31 -16.25 52.76 15.03
CA LYS A 31 -15.31 53.73 14.45
C LYS A 31 -16.02 54.58 13.38
N LEU A 32 -15.97 55.89 13.56
CA LEU A 32 -16.48 56.90 12.63
C LEU A 32 -15.30 57.44 11.81
N SER A 33 -15.35 57.27 10.49
CA SER A 33 -14.43 57.92 9.57
C SER A 33 -15.04 59.21 9.05
N VAL A 34 -14.22 60.27 8.99
CA VAL A 34 -14.59 61.55 8.37
C VAL A 34 -13.57 61.85 7.29
N ASN A 35 -14.03 62.26 6.11
CA ASN A 35 -13.16 62.61 5.00
C ASN A 35 -12.43 63.94 5.26
N SER A 36 -11.31 64.19 4.57
CA SER A 36 -10.47 65.39 4.68
C SER A 36 -11.23 66.71 4.59
N ASP A 37 -12.29 66.74 3.78
CA ASP A 37 -13.06 67.96 3.50
C ASP A 37 -14.21 68.17 4.52
N GLY A 38 -14.34 67.29 5.51
CA GLY A 38 -15.29 67.41 6.62
C GLY A 38 -16.77 67.33 6.23
N GLN A 39 -17.10 66.94 5.00
CA GLN A 39 -18.49 66.85 4.51
C GLN A 39 -19.08 65.46 4.61
N GLN A 40 -18.27 64.42 4.40
CA GLN A 40 -18.72 63.04 4.38
C GLN A 40 -18.19 62.28 5.58
N PHE A 41 -19.04 61.42 6.14
CA PHE A 41 -18.70 60.54 7.24
C PHE A 41 -19.46 59.24 7.15
N ASP A 42 -18.88 58.19 7.69
CA ASP A 42 -19.53 56.89 7.81
C ASP A 42 -19.04 56.16 9.07
N CYS A 43 -19.94 55.39 9.67
CA CYS A 43 -19.63 54.54 10.81
C CYS A 43 -19.69 53.08 10.39
N TYR A 44 -18.56 52.38 10.47
CA TYR A 44 -18.41 50.96 10.10
C TYR A 44 -19.28 49.98 10.90
N ALA A 45 -19.99 50.45 11.93
CA ALA A 45 -20.84 49.61 12.77
C ALA A 45 -22.34 49.82 12.51
N CYS A 46 -22.82 51.07 12.46
CA CYS A 46 -24.27 51.33 12.36
C CYS A 46 -24.72 51.90 11.01
N HIS A 47 -23.83 52.53 10.23
CA HIS A 47 -24.15 53.22 8.96
C HIS A 47 -25.37 54.19 9.01
N ASP A 48 -25.84 54.61 10.20
CA ASP A 48 -27.02 55.47 10.38
C ASP A 48 -26.61 56.95 10.51
N THR A 49 -26.49 57.60 9.36
CA THR A 49 -26.12 59.02 9.25
C THR A 49 -27.14 59.96 9.90
N SER A 50 -28.43 59.57 9.95
CA SER A 50 -29.50 60.40 10.51
C SER A 50 -29.53 60.37 12.04
N ALA A 51 -29.19 59.24 12.67
CA ALA A 51 -29.00 59.15 14.11
C ALA A 51 -27.77 59.94 14.57
N ILE A 52 -26.68 59.90 13.79
CA ILE A 52 -25.46 60.68 14.07
C ILE A 52 -25.77 62.19 14.04
N TRP A 53 -26.50 62.69 13.05
CA TRP A 53 -26.89 64.10 12.99
C TRP A 53 -27.80 64.54 14.14
N ARG A 54 -28.75 63.68 14.54
CA ARG A 54 -29.63 63.95 15.69
C ARG A 54 -28.87 64.02 17.01
N ALA A 55 -27.76 63.31 17.14
CA ALA A 55 -26.89 63.38 18.32
C ALA A 55 -26.05 64.68 18.37
N LEU A 56 -25.79 65.32 17.23
CA LEU A 56 -24.90 66.49 17.12
C LEU A 56 -25.62 67.85 17.12
N VAL A 57 -26.90 67.94 16.75
CA VAL A 57 -27.60 69.23 16.57
C VAL A 57 -28.79 69.41 17.56
N PRO A 58 -28.78 70.41 18.46
CA PRO A 58 -29.90 70.72 19.36
C PRO A 58 -31.07 71.44 18.65
N ARG A 59 -32.34 71.09 18.98
CA ARG A 59 -33.55 71.75 18.45
C ARG A 59 -33.86 73.10 19.12
N GLN A 60 -34.09 74.16 18.33
CA GLN A 60 -34.64 75.43 18.81
C GLN A 60 -36.18 75.38 18.98
N GLN A 61 -36.67 75.85 20.13
CA GLN A 61 -38.09 76.07 20.42
C GLN A 61 -38.49 77.49 19.96
N SER A 62 -39.58 77.61 19.20
CA SER A 62 -40.15 78.91 18.83
C SER A 62 -41.37 79.26 19.69
N ASN A 63 -41.26 80.36 20.43
CA ASN A 63 -42.35 81.04 21.15
C ASN A 63 -43.22 81.87 20.18
N SER A 64 -44.54 81.94 20.43
CA SER A 64 -45.37 83.06 19.93
C SER A 64 -46.53 83.40 20.89
N ILE A 65 -46.80 84.71 21.00
CA ILE A 65 -47.60 85.47 21.98
C ILE A 65 -49.03 85.73 21.45
N PRO A 66 -50.07 85.99 22.28
CA PRO A 66 -51.47 85.82 21.91
C PRO A 66 -52.17 87.10 21.41
N GLY A 67 -53.14 86.92 20.50
CA GLY A 67 -54.09 87.94 20.05
C GLY A 67 -55.53 87.40 20.03
N THR A 68 -56.44 88.15 20.62
CA THR A 68 -57.84 87.81 20.93
C THR A 68 -58.82 87.99 19.75
N ARG A 69 -59.74 87.03 19.54
CA ARG A 69 -61.08 87.17 18.91
C ARG A 69 -61.91 85.86 19.11
N PRO A 70 -63.25 85.89 19.01
CA PRO A 70 -64.16 85.15 19.92
C PRO A 70 -64.39 83.66 19.61
N ARG A 71 -64.77 82.95 20.67
CA ARG A 71 -64.95 81.49 20.81
C ARG A 71 -65.96 80.88 19.82
N LYS A 72 -65.50 79.91 19.02
CA LYS A 72 -66.25 78.68 18.73
C LYS A 72 -65.57 77.53 19.47
N ARG A 73 -66.33 76.64 20.10
CA ARG A 73 -65.81 75.52 20.90
C ARG A 73 -64.96 74.59 20.00
N VAL A 74 -63.63 74.70 20.09
CA VAL A 74 -62.69 73.82 19.37
C VAL A 74 -62.44 72.59 20.26
N LYS A 75 -62.81 71.40 19.78
CA LYS A 75 -62.46 70.11 20.41
C LYS A 75 -60.95 70.07 20.68
N SER A 76 -60.55 69.61 21.86
CA SER A 76 -59.12 69.50 22.22
C SER A 76 -58.39 68.54 21.27
N ARG A 77 -57.08 68.72 21.10
CA ARG A 77 -56.26 67.83 20.24
C ARG A 77 -56.38 66.36 20.66
N LYS A 78 -56.42 66.09 21.96
CA LYS A 78 -56.70 64.75 22.51
C LYS A 78 -58.06 64.19 22.11
N GLU A 79 -59.11 65.02 22.06
CA GLU A 79 -60.44 64.57 21.61
C GLU A 79 -60.47 64.33 20.10
N LYS A 80 -59.78 65.14 19.29
CA LYS A 80 -59.65 64.91 17.85
C LYS A 80 -58.85 63.64 17.54
N ASP A 81 -57.75 63.41 18.26
CA ASP A 81 -56.92 62.21 18.09
C ASP A 81 -57.68 60.94 18.53
N ARG A 82 -58.50 61.05 19.59
CA ARG A 82 -59.38 59.95 20.02
C ARG A 82 -60.48 59.65 19.01
N ASP A 83 -61.11 60.68 18.44
CA ASP A 83 -62.13 60.52 17.39
C ASP A 83 -61.53 59.89 16.12
N VAL A 84 -60.30 60.24 15.74
CA VAL A 84 -59.59 59.62 14.59
C VAL A 84 -59.24 58.15 14.88
N HIS A 85 -58.77 57.84 16.08
CA HIS A 85 -58.42 56.47 16.46
C HIS A 85 -59.65 55.56 16.53
N VAL A 86 -60.75 56.02 17.12
CA VAL A 86 -62.03 55.29 17.15
C VAL A 86 -62.56 55.06 15.73
N ASN A 87 -62.45 56.07 14.85
CA ASN A 87 -62.85 55.96 13.46
C ASN A 87 -62.03 54.91 12.70
N ALA A 88 -60.71 54.89 12.87
CA ALA A 88 -59.83 53.88 12.27
C ALA A 88 -60.18 52.45 12.74
N LEU A 89 -60.36 52.25 14.05
CA LEU A 89 -60.74 50.94 14.60
C LEU A 89 -62.10 50.45 14.09
N THR A 90 -63.05 51.38 13.87
CA THR A 90 -64.39 51.04 13.37
C THR A 90 -64.31 50.57 11.91
N ILE A 91 -63.46 51.20 11.09
CA ILE A 91 -63.19 50.76 9.72
C ILE A 91 -62.51 49.39 9.72
N GLU A 92 -61.49 49.17 10.55
CA GLU A 92 -60.80 47.89 10.66
C GLU A 92 -61.74 46.74 11.04
N ASN A 93 -62.60 46.94 12.05
CA ASN A 93 -63.59 45.93 12.45
C ASN A 93 -64.56 45.57 11.33
N LYS A 94 -65.03 46.57 10.55
CA LYS A 94 -65.93 46.30 9.43
C LYS A 94 -65.24 45.60 8.26
N VAL A 95 -63.97 45.94 8.02
CA VAL A 95 -63.14 45.26 7.02
C VAL A 95 -62.88 43.81 7.42
N GLU A 96 -62.61 43.54 8.70
CA GLU A 96 -62.50 42.17 9.21
C GLU A 96 -63.82 41.42 9.04
N GLU A 97 -64.95 41.95 9.51
CA GLU A 97 -66.26 41.28 9.35
C GLU A 97 -66.52 40.84 7.89
N LEU A 98 -66.27 41.73 6.93
CA LEU A 98 -66.43 41.43 5.50
C LEU A 98 -65.36 40.47 4.97
N PHE A 99 -64.13 40.52 5.49
CA PHE A 99 -63.08 39.56 5.17
C PHE A 99 -63.48 38.13 5.61
N TRP A 100 -63.98 37.98 6.84
CA TRP A 100 -64.47 36.69 7.36
C TRP A 100 -65.65 36.15 6.56
N MET A 101 -66.55 37.02 6.08
CA MET A 101 -67.65 36.60 5.20
C MET A 101 -67.17 36.07 3.85
N VAL A 102 -66.11 36.65 3.29
CA VAL A 102 -65.49 36.17 2.04
C VAL A 102 -64.72 34.88 2.28
N GLU A 103 -64.01 34.76 3.40
CA GLU A 103 -63.30 33.53 3.80
C GLU A 103 -64.27 32.36 4.04
N ALA A 104 -65.45 32.63 4.59
CA ALA A 104 -66.52 31.64 4.78
C ALA A 104 -67.40 31.42 3.53
N GLU A 105 -66.98 31.89 2.35
CA GLU A 105 -67.69 31.80 1.05
C GLU A 105 -69.14 32.32 1.06
N SER A 106 -69.49 33.15 2.05
CA SER A 106 -70.84 33.68 2.23
C SER A 106 -71.13 34.90 1.36
N CYS A 107 -70.09 35.55 0.82
CA CYS A 107 -70.19 36.54 -0.23
C CYS A 107 -68.90 36.60 -1.06
N THR A 108 -68.96 37.16 -2.26
CA THR A 108 -67.79 37.35 -3.11
C THR A 108 -66.99 38.59 -2.70
N ALA A 109 -65.69 38.63 -3.03
CA ALA A 109 -64.84 39.80 -2.80
C ALA A 109 -65.39 41.10 -3.44
N ALA A 110 -66.08 40.98 -4.57
CA ALA A 110 -66.72 42.12 -5.23
C ALA A 110 -67.94 42.63 -4.43
N GLU A 111 -68.77 41.73 -3.92
CA GLU A 111 -69.91 42.05 -3.06
C GLU A 111 -69.48 42.67 -1.72
N ALA A 112 -68.42 42.13 -1.11
CA ALA A 112 -67.81 42.70 0.09
C ALA A 112 -67.31 44.14 -0.16
N GLY A 113 -66.68 44.40 -1.31
CA GLY A 113 -66.25 45.74 -1.70
C GLY A 113 -67.41 46.73 -1.90
N ILE A 114 -68.51 46.28 -2.50
CA ILE A 114 -69.73 47.08 -2.67
C ILE A 114 -70.38 47.37 -1.31
N SER A 115 -70.47 46.36 -0.43
CA SER A 115 -71.01 46.49 0.91
C SER A 115 -70.20 47.47 1.75
N LEU A 116 -68.86 47.37 1.70
CA LEU A 116 -67.97 48.30 2.40
C LEU A 116 -68.14 49.74 1.89
N SER A 117 -68.23 49.93 0.57
CA SER A 117 -68.43 51.26 -0.03
C SER A 117 -69.76 51.89 0.39
N THR A 118 -70.82 51.07 0.47
CA THR A 118 -72.16 51.51 0.91
C THR A 118 -72.14 51.90 2.38
N TRP A 119 -71.55 51.04 3.23
CA TRP A 119 -71.39 51.30 4.65
C TRP A 119 -70.57 52.57 4.92
N CYS A 120 -69.43 52.75 4.24
CA CYS A 120 -68.62 53.97 4.39
C CYS A 120 -69.39 55.23 3.99
N LYS A 121 -70.27 55.15 2.97
CA LYS A 121 -71.12 56.28 2.55
C LYS A 121 -72.20 56.61 3.59
N GLU A 122 -72.78 55.61 4.23
CA GLU A 122 -73.84 55.76 5.22
C GLU A 122 -73.32 56.34 6.55
N TYR A 123 -72.16 55.87 7.00
CA TYR A 123 -71.57 56.26 8.30
C TYR A 123 -70.48 57.36 8.19
N GLY A 124 -70.21 57.87 6.99
CA GLY A 124 -69.29 59.00 6.78
C GLY A 124 -67.80 58.64 6.92
N HIS A 125 -67.43 57.41 6.59
CA HIS A 125 -66.05 56.92 6.63
C HIS A 125 -65.33 57.06 5.27
N ASP A 126 -64.00 57.11 5.28
CA ASP A 126 -63.20 57.19 4.06
C ASP A 126 -63.22 55.87 3.26
N ARG A 127 -63.93 55.89 2.13
CA ARG A 127 -64.07 54.75 1.21
C ARG A 127 -62.74 54.27 0.64
N TYR A 128 -61.78 55.16 0.43
CA TYR A 128 -60.50 54.80 -0.17
C TYR A 128 -59.63 54.04 0.83
N ALA A 129 -59.51 54.55 2.06
CA ALA A 129 -58.75 53.91 3.13
C ALA A 129 -59.31 52.52 3.48
N ALA A 130 -60.64 52.41 3.65
CA ALA A 130 -61.30 51.14 3.93
C ALA A 130 -61.11 50.12 2.78
N GLY A 131 -61.20 50.57 1.53
CA GLY A 131 -61.01 49.72 0.36
C GLY A 131 -59.57 49.24 0.13
N ILE A 132 -58.56 49.98 0.61
CA ILE A 132 -57.17 49.48 0.64
C ILE A 132 -57.03 48.37 1.67
N LEU A 133 -57.51 48.59 2.91
CA LEU A 133 -57.41 47.61 3.98
C LEU A 133 -58.08 46.28 3.61
N LEU A 134 -59.27 46.30 3.01
CA LEU A 134 -59.95 45.09 2.56
C LEU A 134 -59.15 44.35 1.47
N ARG A 135 -58.55 45.07 0.52
CA ARG A 135 -57.72 44.46 -0.53
C ARG A 135 -56.45 43.82 0.03
N GLU A 136 -55.74 44.52 0.93
CA GLU A 136 -54.56 43.96 1.61
C GLU A 136 -54.89 42.70 2.40
N ARG A 137 -56.10 42.63 2.99
CA ARG A 137 -56.55 41.46 3.73
C ARG A 137 -56.87 40.28 2.82
N LEU A 138 -57.62 40.53 1.74
CA LEU A 138 -57.96 39.50 0.75
C LEU A 138 -56.76 38.97 -0.03
N GLU A 139 -55.69 39.76 -0.21
CA GLU A 139 -54.43 39.28 -0.79
C GLU A 139 -53.76 38.19 0.05
N ARG A 140 -53.99 38.14 1.37
CA ARG A 140 -53.44 37.10 2.24
C ARG A 140 -54.05 35.73 1.99
N LEU A 141 -55.30 35.66 1.52
CA LEU A 141 -55.96 34.40 1.12
C LEU A 141 -55.38 33.83 -0.18
N LYS A 142 -54.70 34.64 -1.01
CA LYS A 142 -54.10 34.20 -2.28
C LYS A 142 -52.70 33.62 -2.14
N LYS A 143 -52.04 33.74 -0.98
CA LYS A 143 -50.73 33.11 -0.74
C LYS A 143 -50.94 31.67 -0.27
N PRO A 144 -50.48 30.65 -1.01
CA PRO A 144 -50.55 29.27 -0.53
C PRO A 144 -49.71 29.12 0.75
N ALA A 145 -50.23 28.35 1.71
CA ALA A 145 -49.57 28.07 2.98
C ALA A 145 -48.18 27.47 2.74
N GLU A 146 -47.16 28.16 3.24
CA GLU A 146 -45.77 27.71 3.25
C GLU A 146 -45.67 26.53 4.25
N GLN A 147 -45.80 25.30 3.75
CA GLN A 147 -45.54 24.11 4.57
C GLN A 147 -44.05 24.04 4.91
N PRO A 148 -43.68 23.66 6.14
CA PRO A 148 -42.28 23.58 6.55
C PRO A 148 -41.52 22.59 5.66
N ALA A 149 -40.34 22.99 5.21
CA ALA A 149 -39.46 22.14 4.39
C ALA A 149 -39.19 20.81 5.12
N PRO A 150 -39.17 19.66 4.40
CA PRO A 150 -38.82 18.39 5.01
C PRO A 150 -37.39 18.43 5.56
N GLU A 151 -37.19 17.86 6.76
CA GLU A 151 -35.91 17.85 7.46
C GLU A 151 -34.77 17.30 6.57
N PRO A 152 -33.58 17.93 6.55
CA PRO A 152 -32.44 17.52 5.73
C PRO A 152 -32.06 16.02 5.85
N GLN A 153 -32.35 15.39 6.99
CA GLN A 153 -32.00 13.99 7.29
C GLN A 153 -32.79 12.95 6.46
N LEU A 154 -34.00 13.28 5.98
CA LEU A 154 -34.82 12.36 5.18
C LEU A 154 -34.22 12.13 3.78
N LEU A 155 -33.68 13.17 3.16
CA LEU A 155 -33.08 13.10 1.83
C LEU A 155 -31.78 12.27 1.84
N GLU A 156 -30.93 12.50 2.84
CA GLU A 156 -29.67 11.75 2.99
C GLU A 156 -29.93 10.26 3.20
N THR A 157 -30.83 9.92 4.14
CA THR A 157 -31.18 8.52 4.43
C THR A 157 -31.81 7.81 3.21
N ALA A 158 -32.62 8.52 2.42
CA ALA A 158 -33.21 7.96 1.21
C ALA A 158 -32.18 7.73 0.10
N ILE A 159 -31.21 8.64 -0.07
CA ILE A 159 -30.09 8.50 -1.00
C ILE A 159 -29.22 7.31 -0.59
N ASP A 160 -28.87 7.18 0.70
CA ASP A 160 -28.04 6.08 1.19
C ASP A 160 -28.72 4.71 0.97
N ARG A 161 -30.05 4.63 1.12
CA ARG A 161 -30.82 3.42 0.75
C ARG A 161 -30.76 3.09 -0.73
N LEU A 162 -30.80 4.10 -1.61
CA LEU A 162 -30.69 3.88 -3.05
C LEU A 162 -29.28 3.41 -3.45
N ILE A 163 -28.24 3.91 -2.79
CA ILE A 163 -26.86 3.45 -2.97
C ILE A 163 -26.74 1.99 -2.54
N ALA A 164 -27.29 1.63 -1.37
CA ALA A 164 -27.25 0.26 -0.85
C ALA A 164 -28.03 -0.78 -1.69
N GLN A 165 -28.94 -0.34 -2.57
CA GLN A 165 -29.70 -1.22 -3.47
C GLN A 165 -29.00 -1.46 -4.82
N GLU A 166 -27.84 -0.83 -5.07
CA GLU A 166 -27.04 -0.95 -6.31
C GLU A 166 -27.85 -0.76 -7.61
N ILE A 167 -28.88 0.08 -7.56
CA ILE A 167 -29.78 0.32 -8.70
C ILE A 167 -29.07 1.20 -9.73
N ASP A 168 -29.11 0.79 -11.00
CA ASP A 168 -28.49 1.50 -12.12
C ASP A 168 -29.50 1.85 -13.24
N GLY A 169 -28.98 2.56 -14.25
CA GLY A 169 -29.70 2.87 -15.48
C GLY A 169 -31.03 3.62 -15.30
N SER A 170 -32.03 3.24 -16.10
CA SER A 170 -33.34 3.91 -16.13
C SER A 170 -34.11 3.82 -14.82
N THR A 171 -33.89 2.76 -14.04
CA THR A 171 -34.58 2.54 -12.76
C THR A 171 -34.09 3.54 -11.70
N LEU A 172 -32.78 3.83 -11.68
CA LEU A 172 -32.21 4.86 -10.83
C LEU A 172 -32.78 6.24 -11.15
N THR A 173 -32.87 6.60 -12.43
CA THR A 173 -33.43 7.88 -12.88
C THR A 173 -34.87 8.06 -12.40
N LEU A 174 -35.71 7.02 -12.51
CA LEU A 174 -37.10 7.06 -12.05
C LEU A 174 -37.17 7.26 -10.52
N ARG A 175 -36.32 6.58 -9.76
CA ARG A 175 -36.28 6.68 -8.29
C ARG A 175 -35.78 8.04 -7.83
N LEU A 176 -34.73 8.58 -8.45
CA LEU A 176 -34.23 9.93 -8.14
C LEU A 176 -35.24 11.01 -8.51
N THR A 177 -35.98 10.84 -9.61
CA THR A 177 -37.07 11.74 -10.01
C THR A 177 -38.20 11.74 -8.97
N ALA A 178 -38.62 10.55 -8.51
CA ALA A 178 -39.62 10.43 -7.46
C ALA A 178 -39.15 11.09 -6.15
N LEU A 179 -37.89 10.85 -5.76
CA LEU A 179 -37.31 11.43 -4.55
C LEU A 179 -37.17 12.96 -4.63
N ALA A 180 -36.81 13.49 -5.80
CA ALA A 180 -36.74 14.93 -6.05
C ALA A 180 -38.10 15.62 -5.88
N ASN A 181 -39.16 14.99 -6.38
CA ASN A 181 -40.54 15.46 -6.22
C ASN A 181 -40.99 15.41 -4.76
N GLU A 182 -40.70 14.32 -4.05
CA GLU A 182 -41.04 14.13 -2.63
C GLU A 182 -40.34 15.16 -1.73
N CYS A 183 -39.05 15.40 -1.96
CA CYS A 183 -38.26 16.36 -1.19
C CYS A 183 -38.40 17.82 -1.68
N ARG A 184 -39.21 18.08 -2.72
CA ARG A 184 -39.38 19.40 -3.37
C ARG A 184 -38.06 20.08 -3.74
N LYS A 185 -37.09 19.30 -4.25
CA LYS A 185 -35.80 19.80 -4.74
C LYS A 185 -35.64 19.59 -6.24
N PRO A 186 -34.88 20.43 -6.95
CA PRO A 186 -34.55 20.18 -8.36
C PRO A 186 -33.83 18.85 -8.53
N LEU A 187 -34.24 18.05 -9.52
CA LEU A 187 -33.60 16.76 -9.84
C LEU A 187 -32.07 16.87 -9.99
N PRO A 188 -31.49 17.88 -10.69
CA PRO A 188 -30.03 18.00 -10.81
C PRO A 188 -29.31 18.16 -9.46
N GLN A 189 -29.98 18.75 -8.46
CA GLN A 189 -29.42 18.89 -7.12
C GLN A 189 -29.39 17.55 -6.39
N VAL A 190 -30.45 16.76 -6.50
CA VAL A 190 -30.54 15.42 -5.89
C VAL A 190 -29.56 14.45 -6.56
N GLU A 191 -29.48 14.47 -7.89
CA GLU A 191 -28.49 13.69 -8.65
C GLU A 191 -27.06 14.03 -8.22
N LYS A 192 -26.73 15.33 -8.10
CA LYS A 192 -25.41 15.76 -7.64
C LYS A 192 -25.08 15.20 -6.26
N ILE A 193 -26.01 15.26 -5.31
CA ILE A 193 -25.83 14.72 -3.96
C ILE A 193 -25.69 13.19 -4.01
N TYR A 194 -26.53 12.50 -4.78
CA TYR A 194 -26.47 11.05 -4.96
C TYR A 194 -25.10 10.60 -5.49
N TYR A 195 -24.63 11.17 -6.59
CA TYR A 195 -23.33 10.80 -7.16
C TYR A 195 -22.17 11.15 -6.24
N GLN A 196 -22.26 12.26 -5.50
CA GLN A 196 -21.24 12.63 -4.54
C GLN A 196 -21.21 11.64 -3.35
N ARG A 197 -22.36 11.29 -2.77
CA ARG A 197 -22.44 10.31 -1.68
C ARG A 197 -22.04 8.91 -2.15
N ARG A 198 -22.47 8.48 -3.32
CA ARG A 198 -22.06 7.19 -3.91
C ARG A 198 -20.54 7.11 -4.01
N LYS A 199 -19.89 8.16 -4.51
CA LYS A 199 -18.43 8.25 -4.57
C LYS A 199 -17.78 8.22 -3.18
N GLU A 200 -18.38 8.87 -2.18
CA GLU A 200 -17.91 8.86 -0.78
C GLU A 200 -18.06 7.47 -0.13
N THR A 201 -19.16 6.75 -0.41
CA THR A 201 -19.40 5.38 0.05
C THR A 201 -18.45 4.39 -0.61
N GLU A 202 -18.29 4.46 -1.94
CA GLU A 202 -17.33 3.63 -2.70
C GLU A 202 -15.89 3.84 -2.20
N ALA A 203 -15.50 5.10 -1.94
CA ALA A 203 -14.19 5.41 -1.38
C ALA A 203 -14.01 4.86 0.04
N THR A 204 -15.03 4.97 0.90
CA THR A 204 -15.01 4.41 2.26
C THR A 204 -14.87 2.89 2.22
N GLN A 205 -15.69 2.22 1.39
CA GLN A 205 -15.64 0.76 1.22
C GLN A 205 -14.27 0.30 0.72
N ALA A 206 -13.74 0.93 -0.34
CA ALA A 206 -12.41 0.62 -0.85
C ALA A 206 -11.32 0.78 0.23
N THR A 207 -11.44 1.78 1.11
CA THR A 207 -10.49 2.00 2.21
C THR A 207 -10.62 0.94 3.30
N GLN A 208 -11.82 0.47 3.59
CA GLN A 208 -12.06 -0.64 4.51
C GLN A 208 -11.53 -1.97 3.95
N ASP A 209 -11.80 -2.27 2.69
CA ASP A 209 -11.30 -3.47 2.01
C ASP A 209 -9.76 -3.49 1.98
N ALA A 210 -9.14 -2.34 1.68
CA ALA A 210 -7.70 -2.16 1.73
C ALA A 210 -7.13 -2.38 3.14
N ALA A 211 -7.81 -1.88 4.19
CA ALA A 211 -7.41 -2.08 5.58
C ALA A 211 -7.57 -3.53 6.06
N GLN A 212 -8.59 -4.25 5.60
CA GLN A 212 -8.74 -5.69 5.83
C GLN A 212 -7.60 -6.47 5.17
N GLY A 213 -7.19 -6.05 3.96
CA GLY A 213 -6.04 -6.61 3.24
C GLY A 213 -4.73 -6.54 4.02
N LEU A 214 -4.56 -5.57 4.94
CA LEU A 214 -3.34 -5.46 5.76
C LEU A 214 -3.10 -6.68 6.66
N ASN A 215 -4.15 -7.31 7.21
CA ASN A 215 -4.00 -8.51 8.04
C ASN A 215 -3.37 -9.67 7.26
N LYS A 216 -3.75 -9.81 5.98
CA LYS A 216 -3.14 -10.77 5.07
C LYS A 216 -1.67 -10.46 4.86
N LEU A 217 -1.33 -9.18 4.63
CA LEU A 217 0.05 -8.74 4.43
C LEU A 217 0.90 -8.90 5.69
N ASP A 218 0.34 -8.75 6.88
CA ASP A 218 1.04 -9.01 8.14
C ASP A 218 1.37 -10.48 8.31
N THR A 219 0.41 -11.35 7.99
CA THR A 219 0.62 -12.80 7.99
C THR A 219 1.77 -13.16 7.04
N ILE A 220 1.79 -12.56 5.84
CA ILE A 220 2.87 -12.74 4.85
C ILE A 220 4.22 -12.23 5.37
N ARG A 221 4.25 -11.06 6.03
CA ARG A 221 5.49 -10.51 6.60
C ARG A 221 6.05 -11.34 7.75
N GLN A 222 5.18 -11.92 8.56
CA GLN A 222 5.55 -12.78 9.69
C GLN A 222 5.91 -14.21 9.26
N ALA A 223 5.49 -14.63 8.06
CA ALA A 223 5.81 -15.94 7.52
C ALA A 223 7.31 -16.05 7.17
N LEU A 224 8.07 -16.65 8.08
CA LEU A 224 9.49 -16.93 7.91
C LEU A 224 9.71 -18.02 6.85
N LEU A 225 10.86 -17.96 6.15
CA LEU A 225 11.25 -19.05 5.27
C LEU A 225 11.63 -20.28 6.13
N PRO A 226 11.07 -21.48 5.89
CA PRO A 226 11.31 -22.65 6.74
C PRO A 226 12.68 -23.28 6.42
N LEU A 227 13.75 -22.64 6.92
CA LEU A 227 15.12 -22.99 6.62
C LEU A 227 15.54 -24.37 7.15
N GLU A 228 15.18 -24.74 8.38
CA GLU A 228 15.55 -26.04 8.96
C GLU A 228 14.87 -27.18 8.22
N ALA A 229 13.59 -27.01 7.89
CA ALA A 229 12.84 -28.01 7.14
C ALA A 229 13.37 -28.11 5.71
N GLY A 230 13.70 -26.98 5.07
CA GLY A 230 14.21 -26.98 3.70
C GLY A 230 15.67 -27.42 3.54
N LEU A 231 16.53 -27.18 4.54
CA LEU A 231 17.96 -27.52 4.53
C LEU A 231 18.28 -28.48 5.68
N HIS A 232 17.65 -29.65 5.67
CA HIS A 232 17.70 -30.64 6.75
C HIS A 232 18.78 -31.71 6.56
N GLY A 233 19.36 -31.84 5.37
CA GLY A 233 20.23 -32.99 5.02
C GLY A 233 21.44 -33.19 5.94
N ASP A 234 21.96 -32.12 6.54
CA ASP A 234 23.07 -32.16 7.52
C ASP A 234 22.58 -32.04 8.98
N GLY A 235 21.34 -32.44 9.24
CA GLY A 235 20.67 -32.26 10.54
C GLY A 235 20.28 -30.81 10.83
N GLY A 236 20.18 -29.96 9.80
CA GLY A 236 19.85 -28.54 9.93
C GLY A 236 21.05 -27.65 10.27
N ARG A 237 22.28 -28.17 10.14
CA ARG A 237 23.51 -27.42 10.47
C ARG A 237 23.68 -26.21 9.54
N LEU A 238 23.48 -26.36 8.23
CA LEU A 238 23.54 -25.22 7.30
C LEU A 238 22.48 -24.16 7.63
N ALA A 239 21.25 -24.58 7.94
CA ALA A 239 20.17 -23.68 8.35
C ALA A 239 20.52 -22.91 9.64
N TRP A 240 21.09 -23.61 10.62
CA TRP A 240 21.60 -22.99 11.85
C TRP A 240 22.70 -21.97 11.56
N GLN A 241 23.69 -22.31 10.72
CA GLN A 241 24.78 -21.40 10.37
C GLN A 241 24.29 -20.12 9.68
N LEU A 242 23.29 -20.22 8.81
CA LEU A 242 22.65 -19.05 8.18
C LEU A 242 22.01 -18.13 9.24
N ARG A 243 21.32 -18.69 10.23
CA ARG A 243 20.70 -17.92 11.32
C ARG A 243 21.74 -17.25 12.21
N GLU A 244 22.75 -17.98 12.65
CA GLU A 244 23.78 -17.41 13.51
C GLU A 244 24.57 -16.33 12.77
N THR A 245 24.90 -16.54 11.49
CA THR A 245 25.54 -15.49 10.68
C THR A 245 24.62 -14.26 10.55
N ALA A 246 23.32 -14.44 10.35
CA ALA A 246 22.36 -13.33 10.31
C ALA A 246 22.24 -12.59 11.65
N LYS A 247 22.35 -13.29 12.78
CA LYS A 247 22.39 -12.71 14.13
C LYS A 247 23.67 -11.93 14.39
N SER A 248 24.84 -12.42 13.95
CA SER A 248 26.13 -11.72 14.10
C SER A 248 26.20 -10.43 13.28
N MET A 249 25.50 -10.38 12.13
CA MET A 249 25.29 -9.15 11.36
C MET A 249 23.81 -8.76 11.32
N PRO A 250 23.22 -8.28 12.43
CA PRO A 250 21.77 -8.20 12.67
C PRO A 250 20.94 -7.89 11.42
N THR A 251 20.47 -8.94 10.76
CA THR A 251 19.76 -8.94 9.49
C THR A 251 18.82 -10.14 9.41
N ALA A 252 18.01 -10.23 8.36
CA ALA A 252 17.09 -11.35 8.17
C ALA A 252 17.84 -12.58 7.61
N PRO A 253 17.67 -13.79 8.17
CA PRO A 253 18.27 -15.01 7.61
C PRO A 253 17.80 -15.28 6.17
N GLU A 254 16.61 -14.81 5.80
CA GLU A 254 16.05 -14.84 4.45
C GLU A 254 16.92 -14.06 3.45
N PHE A 255 17.63 -13.00 3.86
CA PHE A 255 18.53 -12.27 2.96
C PHE A 255 19.71 -13.14 2.53
N LEU A 256 20.25 -13.93 3.46
CA LEU A 256 21.31 -14.90 3.16
C LEU A 256 20.76 -16.04 2.30
N ALA A 257 19.63 -16.63 2.69
CA ALA A 257 19.01 -17.74 1.97
C ALA A 257 18.63 -17.37 0.52
N THR A 258 18.09 -16.18 0.31
CA THR A 258 17.75 -15.63 -1.01
C THR A 258 18.98 -15.50 -1.91
N THR A 259 20.17 -15.26 -1.33
CA THR A 259 21.44 -15.24 -2.07
C THR A 259 22.02 -16.65 -2.24
N LEU A 260 21.83 -17.53 -1.26
CA LEU A 260 22.29 -18.92 -1.29
C LEU A 260 21.63 -19.74 -2.39
N ILE A 261 20.32 -19.59 -2.59
CA ILE A 261 19.54 -20.31 -3.61
C ILE A 261 20.22 -20.26 -5.00
N PRO A 262 20.44 -19.07 -5.61
CA PRO A 262 21.08 -18.97 -6.92
C PRO A 262 22.57 -19.35 -6.90
N VAL A 263 23.26 -19.20 -5.77
CA VAL A 263 24.64 -19.67 -5.60
C VAL A 263 24.70 -21.20 -5.76
N LEU A 264 23.91 -21.96 -5.00
CA LEU A 264 23.88 -23.41 -5.09
C LEU A 264 23.36 -23.88 -6.45
N ALA A 265 22.27 -23.28 -6.91
CA ALA A 265 21.67 -23.56 -8.21
C ALA A 265 22.67 -23.38 -9.37
N SER A 266 23.53 -22.36 -9.33
CA SER A 266 24.55 -22.15 -10.37
C SER A 266 25.61 -23.26 -10.42
N ARG A 267 25.82 -24.00 -9.33
CA ARG A 267 26.82 -25.07 -9.20
C ARG A 267 26.24 -26.43 -9.55
N ILE A 268 24.94 -26.60 -9.29
CA ILE A 268 24.16 -27.70 -9.85
C ILE A 268 24.04 -27.53 -11.37
N GLY A 269 23.62 -26.35 -11.81
CA GLY A 269 23.76 -25.89 -13.18
C GLY A 269 23.02 -26.75 -14.21
N THR A 270 23.63 -26.86 -15.40
CA THR A 270 23.07 -27.63 -16.51
C THR A 270 23.21 -29.15 -16.36
N SER A 271 23.92 -29.63 -15.33
CA SER A 271 24.19 -31.06 -15.12
C SER A 271 23.01 -31.83 -14.54
N GLN A 272 22.11 -31.15 -13.82
CA GLN A 272 20.96 -31.80 -13.19
C GLN A 272 19.66 -31.30 -13.82
N THR A 273 18.76 -32.22 -14.16
CA THR A 273 17.47 -31.89 -14.78
C THR A 273 16.34 -32.68 -14.13
N LEU A 274 15.26 -32.02 -13.75
CA LEU A 274 14.02 -32.68 -13.32
C LEU A 274 13.10 -32.84 -14.53
N ILE A 275 12.59 -34.05 -14.74
CA ILE A 275 11.59 -34.37 -15.77
C ILE A 275 10.24 -34.45 -15.07
N VAL A 276 9.43 -33.40 -15.20
CA VAL A 276 8.08 -33.33 -14.61
C VAL A 276 7.11 -34.13 -15.49
N SER A 277 7.19 -33.94 -16.81
CA SER A 277 6.40 -34.71 -17.78
C SER A 277 7.22 -35.03 -19.01
N ALA A 278 7.66 -36.28 -19.13
CA ALA A 278 8.40 -36.76 -20.28
C ALA A 278 7.59 -36.62 -21.59
N ARG A 279 6.27 -36.90 -21.52
CA ARG A 279 5.39 -36.83 -22.70
C ARG A 279 5.21 -35.42 -23.23
N ALA A 280 5.15 -34.43 -22.33
CA ALA A 280 5.03 -33.03 -22.69
C ALA A 280 6.39 -32.37 -22.96
N GLY A 281 7.51 -33.07 -22.74
CA GLY A 281 8.84 -32.47 -22.74
C GLY A 281 9.04 -31.44 -21.62
N TYR A 282 8.25 -31.50 -20.55
CA TYR A 282 8.36 -30.56 -19.44
C TYR A 282 9.52 -30.95 -18.54
N THR A 283 10.64 -30.25 -18.72
CA THR A 283 11.85 -30.39 -17.93
C THR A 283 12.24 -29.10 -17.24
N VAL A 284 12.82 -29.21 -16.05
CA VAL A 284 13.22 -28.08 -15.22
C VAL A 284 14.68 -28.20 -14.83
N ARG A 285 15.41 -27.07 -14.89
CA ARG A 285 16.80 -26.92 -14.41
C ARG A 285 16.84 -25.88 -13.30
N PRO A 286 17.79 -25.97 -12.33
CA PRO A 286 17.81 -25.10 -11.17
C PRO A 286 18.39 -23.74 -11.58
N ILE A 287 17.55 -22.88 -12.15
CA ILE A 287 17.92 -21.53 -12.58
C ILE A 287 17.16 -20.54 -11.73
N PHE A 288 17.84 -19.79 -10.87
CA PHE A 288 17.17 -18.88 -9.95
C PHE A 288 17.56 -17.45 -10.21
N ARG A 289 16.57 -16.56 -10.23
CA ARG A 289 16.77 -15.12 -10.22
C ARG A 289 16.19 -14.58 -8.94
N THR A 290 17.02 -14.03 -8.08
CA THR A 290 16.59 -13.55 -6.77
C THR A 290 16.95 -12.09 -6.55
N MET A 291 16.17 -11.40 -5.73
CA MET A 291 16.45 -10.02 -5.38
C MET A 291 16.06 -9.70 -3.94
N VAL A 292 17.02 -9.28 -3.13
CA VAL A 292 16.75 -8.80 -1.77
C VAL A 292 16.30 -7.33 -1.83
N VAL A 293 15.15 -7.01 -1.26
CA VAL A 293 14.58 -5.66 -1.28
C VAL A 293 14.50 -5.13 0.15
N ALA A 294 15.35 -4.16 0.46
CA ALA A 294 15.41 -3.57 1.80
C ALA A 294 15.80 -2.08 1.75
N PRO A 295 15.42 -1.26 2.76
CA PRO A 295 15.93 0.09 2.89
C PRO A 295 17.47 0.13 3.00
N THR A 296 18.04 1.33 2.85
CA THR A 296 19.47 1.54 3.17
C THR A 296 19.74 1.23 4.65
N GLY A 297 20.96 0.79 4.97
CA GLY A 297 21.38 0.51 6.35
C GLY A 297 20.87 -0.80 6.97
N ARG A 298 20.14 -1.65 6.23
CA ARG A 298 19.60 -2.95 6.70
C ARG A 298 20.50 -4.16 6.41
N LYS A 299 21.81 -3.94 6.24
CA LYS A 299 22.82 -4.99 6.05
C LYS A 299 22.57 -5.99 4.89
N LYS A 300 21.79 -5.60 3.87
CA LYS A 300 21.59 -6.38 2.63
C LYS A 300 22.91 -6.79 1.96
N THR A 301 23.79 -5.83 1.66
CA THR A 301 25.09 -6.08 1.03
C THR A 301 26.01 -6.98 1.87
N PRO A 302 26.22 -6.75 3.18
CA PRO A 302 26.90 -7.71 4.06
C PRO A 302 26.33 -9.13 4.00
N ALA A 303 25.00 -9.27 4.03
CA ALA A 303 24.34 -10.57 3.94
C ALA A 303 24.68 -11.29 2.63
N GLN A 304 24.60 -10.60 1.49
CA GLN A 304 24.98 -11.20 0.21
C GLN A 304 26.46 -11.59 0.17
N LYS A 305 27.34 -10.70 0.65
CA LYS A 305 28.79 -10.95 0.69
C LYS A 305 29.15 -12.17 1.53
N SER A 306 28.44 -12.44 2.63
CA SER A 306 28.69 -13.63 3.46
C SER A 306 28.60 -14.93 2.65
N ILE A 307 27.62 -15.02 1.75
CA ILE A 307 27.42 -16.18 0.85
C ILE A 307 28.37 -16.13 -0.35
N ILE A 308 28.45 -15.00 -1.05
CA ILE A 308 29.25 -14.85 -2.27
C ILE A 308 30.75 -15.05 -2.00
N SER A 309 31.20 -14.79 -0.78
CA SER A 309 32.60 -14.97 -0.37
C SER A 309 33.13 -16.38 -0.62
N ALA A 310 32.30 -17.41 -0.48
CA ALA A 310 32.67 -18.81 -0.75
C ALA A 310 33.05 -19.00 -2.24
N LEU A 311 32.25 -18.45 -3.16
CA LEU A 311 32.56 -18.48 -4.59
C LEU A 311 33.81 -17.66 -4.92
N ASN A 312 33.98 -16.49 -4.31
CA ASN A 312 35.17 -15.66 -4.54
C ASN A 312 36.46 -16.38 -4.09
N LYS A 313 36.41 -17.13 -2.98
CA LYS A 313 37.54 -17.95 -2.51
C LYS A 313 37.89 -19.03 -3.53
N LEU A 314 36.88 -19.76 -4.03
CA LEU A 314 37.05 -20.77 -5.07
C LEU A 314 37.57 -20.18 -6.39
N GLU A 315 37.03 -19.03 -6.81
CA GLU A 315 37.49 -18.27 -7.99
C GLU A 315 38.98 -17.91 -7.85
N SER A 316 39.41 -17.46 -6.66
CA SER A 316 40.80 -17.11 -6.38
C SER A 316 41.74 -18.31 -6.51
N ILE A 317 41.34 -19.46 -5.94
CA ILE A 317 42.09 -20.72 -6.02
C ILE A 317 42.22 -21.19 -7.48
N HIS A 318 41.12 -21.16 -8.22
CA HIS A 318 41.11 -21.60 -9.61
C HIS A 318 41.82 -20.62 -10.56
N TYR A 319 41.80 -19.32 -10.26
CA TYR A 319 42.54 -18.32 -11.01
C TYR A 319 44.04 -18.49 -10.85
N GLU A 320 44.52 -18.75 -9.63
CA GLU A 320 45.94 -19.05 -9.37
C GLU A 320 46.38 -20.32 -10.09
N THR A 321 45.55 -21.37 -10.06
CA THR A 321 45.80 -22.61 -10.81
C THR A 321 45.89 -22.33 -12.32
N TYR A 322 44.95 -21.56 -12.86
CA TYR A 322 44.94 -21.15 -14.25
C TYR A 322 46.18 -20.31 -14.62
N ARG A 323 46.62 -19.38 -13.75
CA ARG A 323 47.80 -18.55 -14.01
C ARG A 323 49.04 -19.41 -14.19
N LEU A 324 49.26 -20.37 -13.28
CA LEU A 324 50.40 -21.30 -13.37
C LEU A 324 50.32 -22.18 -14.63
N GLN A 325 49.14 -22.71 -14.96
CA GLN A 325 48.94 -23.49 -16.19
C GLN A 325 49.18 -22.65 -17.45
N TYR A 326 48.80 -21.37 -17.43
CA TYR A 326 48.97 -20.46 -18.55
C TYR A 326 50.44 -20.10 -18.76
N GLU A 327 51.19 -19.84 -17.68
CA GLU A 327 52.65 -19.64 -17.73
C GLU A 327 53.36 -20.86 -18.33
N GLN A 328 52.97 -22.07 -17.92
CA GLN A 328 53.49 -23.31 -18.50
C GLN A 328 53.15 -23.43 -19.99
N TYR A 329 51.91 -23.16 -20.36
CA TYR A 329 51.47 -23.16 -21.76
C TYR A 329 52.26 -22.18 -22.63
N GLU A 330 52.60 -20.97 -22.14
CA GLU A 330 53.40 -20.00 -22.89
C GLU A 330 54.83 -20.51 -23.14
N GLN A 331 55.41 -21.21 -22.17
CA GLN A 331 56.73 -21.85 -22.33
C GLN A 331 56.67 -22.97 -23.37
N GLU A 332 55.69 -23.87 -23.27
CA GLU A 332 55.46 -24.95 -24.23
C GLU A 332 55.21 -24.42 -25.63
N LEU A 333 54.40 -23.37 -25.78
CA LEU A 333 54.11 -22.74 -27.07
C LEU A 333 55.36 -22.10 -27.68
N THR A 334 56.22 -21.52 -26.85
CA THR A 334 57.49 -20.92 -27.30
C THR A 334 58.46 -22.01 -27.75
N ALA A 335 58.60 -23.10 -26.97
CA ALA A 335 59.41 -24.25 -27.35
C ALA A 335 58.91 -24.91 -28.65
N TRP A 336 57.59 -25.09 -28.78
CA TRP A 336 56.96 -25.61 -30.00
C TRP A 336 57.23 -24.73 -31.23
N LYS A 337 57.17 -23.39 -31.08
CA LYS A 337 57.51 -22.45 -32.17
C LYS A 337 58.99 -22.51 -32.58
N HIS A 338 59.88 -22.87 -31.66
CA HIS A 338 61.32 -23.01 -31.92
C HIS A 338 61.70 -24.39 -32.49
N ASN A 339 60.90 -25.43 -32.26
CA ASN A 339 61.09 -26.75 -32.83
C ASN A 339 60.51 -26.81 -34.26
N SER A 340 61.37 -26.60 -35.27
CA SER A 340 60.99 -26.56 -36.70
C SER A 340 60.58 -27.91 -37.33
N SER A 341 60.52 -28.98 -36.54
CA SER A 341 60.14 -30.33 -36.99
C SER A 341 58.67 -30.54 -36.64
N GLY A 342 57.77 -30.17 -37.54
CA GLY A 342 56.33 -29.99 -37.29
C GLY A 342 55.49 -31.23 -36.95
N ASP A 343 56.05 -32.22 -36.22
CA ASP A 343 55.36 -33.43 -35.79
C ASP A 343 54.74 -33.32 -34.37
N GLU A 344 55.16 -32.36 -33.54
CA GLU A 344 54.56 -32.17 -32.22
C GLU A 344 53.24 -31.38 -32.29
N PRO A 345 52.17 -31.81 -31.59
CA PRO A 345 50.91 -31.09 -31.59
C PRO A 345 51.08 -29.73 -30.92
N LYS A 346 50.46 -28.69 -31.50
CA LYS A 346 50.45 -27.35 -30.91
C LYS A 346 49.85 -27.43 -29.49
N PRO A 347 50.52 -26.88 -28.47
CA PRO A 347 49.97 -26.80 -27.12
C PRO A 347 48.60 -26.11 -27.12
N THR A 348 47.68 -26.59 -26.29
CA THR A 348 46.34 -26.01 -26.14
C THR A 348 46.31 -25.05 -24.95
N PRO A 349 45.72 -23.84 -25.11
CA PRO A 349 45.62 -22.91 -24.00
C PRO A 349 44.73 -23.50 -22.88
N PRO A 350 45.11 -23.34 -21.59
CA PRO A 350 44.25 -23.76 -20.50
C PRO A 350 42.95 -22.94 -20.49
N THR A 351 41.88 -23.52 -19.95
CA THR A 351 40.59 -22.83 -19.80
C THR A 351 40.42 -22.33 -18.38
N ARG A 352 40.03 -21.05 -18.22
CA ARG A 352 39.80 -20.47 -16.89
C ARG A 352 38.44 -20.90 -16.36
N ARG A 353 38.43 -21.59 -15.21
CA ARG A 353 37.21 -21.84 -14.45
C ARG A 353 36.70 -20.55 -13.81
N ARG A 354 35.42 -20.23 -14.01
CA ARG A 354 34.74 -19.06 -13.45
C ARG A 354 33.42 -19.46 -12.80
N PHE A 355 33.10 -18.81 -11.70
CA PHE A 355 31.91 -19.05 -10.90
C PHE A 355 30.94 -17.87 -10.98
N VAL A 356 31.49 -16.66 -10.86
CA VAL A 356 30.72 -15.42 -10.78
C VAL A 356 31.09 -14.52 -11.95
N SER A 357 30.08 -13.94 -12.57
CA SER A 357 30.24 -12.81 -13.50
C SER A 357 29.47 -11.61 -12.96
N THR A 358 30.06 -10.43 -13.05
CA THR A 358 29.46 -9.18 -12.57
C THR A 358 28.99 -8.33 -13.75
N ASP A 359 29.88 -7.99 -14.68
CA ASP A 359 29.58 -7.12 -15.82
C ASP A 359 30.12 -7.71 -17.12
N ASP A 360 29.26 -8.42 -17.84
CA ASP A 360 29.57 -9.00 -19.14
C ASP A 360 28.54 -8.62 -20.21
N THR A 361 29.02 -8.48 -21.44
CA THR A 361 28.14 -8.43 -22.61
C THR A 361 27.55 -9.82 -22.86
N LEU A 362 26.37 -9.91 -23.49
CA LEU A 362 25.76 -11.20 -23.85
C LEU A 362 26.74 -12.11 -24.61
N ALA A 363 27.51 -11.53 -25.53
CA ALA A 363 28.51 -12.26 -26.31
C ALA A 363 29.65 -12.81 -25.44
N ALA A 364 30.13 -12.03 -24.46
CA ALA A 364 31.15 -12.49 -23.51
C ALA A 364 30.58 -13.56 -22.57
N ARG A 365 29.34 -13.40 -22.12
CA ARG A 365 28.65 -14.38 -21.26
C ARG A 365 28.50 -15.75 -21.92
N ILE A 366 28.07 -15.78 -23.19
CA ILE A 366 27.97 -17.02 -23.97
C ILE A 366 29.32 -17.72 -24.06
N GLN A 367 30.40 -16.96 -24.29
CA GLN A 367 31.76 -17.51 -24.32
C GLN A 367 32.21 -18.03 -22.96
N ILE A 368 32.00 -17.28 -21.88
CA ILE A 368 32.37 -17.73 -20.54
C ILE A 368 31.58 -18.99 -20.14
N HIS A 369 30.31 -19.08 -20.52
CA HIS A 369 29.49 -20.24 -20.25
C HIS A 369 29.88 -21.46 -21.10
N SER A 370 30.41 -21.28 -22.32
CA SER A 370 30.94 -22.43 -23.09
C SER A 370 32.20 -23.00 -22.46
N GLU A 371 33.01 -22.15 -21.83
CA GLU A 371 34.18 -22.52 -21.02
C GLU A 371 33.78 -23.12 -19.65
N ASN A 372 32.57 -22.84 -19.16
CA ASN A 372 32.06 -23.23 -17.85
C ASN A 372 30.68 -23.90 -17.99
N PRO A 373 30.62 -25.18 -18.39
CA PRO A 373 29.40 -25.82 -18.88
C PRO A 373 28.29 -25.98 -17.83
N LEU A 374 28.63 -26.05 -16.54
CA LEU A 374 27.64 -26.04 -15.46
C LEU A 374 26.83 -24.74 -15.48
N GLY A 375 27.47 -23.62 -15.81
CA GLY A 375 26.87 -22.31 -15.88
C GLY A 375 27.48 -21.32 -14.88
N LEU A 376 26.79 -20.20 -14.69
CA LEU A 376 27.34 -19.00 -14.03
C LEU A 376 26.33 -18.40 -13.06
N LEU A 377 26.86 -17.77 -12.00
CA LEU A 377 26.11 -16.81 -11.20
C LEU A 377 26.38 -15.40 -11.70
N LEU A 378 25.34 -14.67 -12.11
CA LEU A 378 25.42 -13.24 -12.32
C LEU A 378 25.12 -12.53 -11.00
N TYR A 379 26.10 -11.79 -10.47
CA TYR A 379 25.97 -11.09 -9.19
C TYR A 379 26.11 -9.58 -9.37
N ARG A 380 25.16 -8.83 -8.81
CA ARG A 380 25.20 -7.37 -8.69
C ARG A 380 24.78 -6.96 -7.29
N ASP A 381 25.60 -6.15 -6.61
CA ASP A 381 25.23 -5.58 -5.31
C ASP A 381 23.96 -4.71 -5.43
N GLU A 382 23.88 -3.92 -6.52
CA GLU A 382 22.66 -3.24 -6.94
C GLU A 382 21.99 -4.01 -8.10
N GLY A 383 21.11 -4.95 -7.73
CA GLY A 383 20.39 -5.85 -8.65
C GLY A 383 19.45 -5.15 -9.63
N SER A 384 19.08 -3.88 -9.38
CA SER A 384 18.32 -3.10 -10.35
C SER A 384 19.07 -2.89 -11.68
N ALA A 385 20.39 -3.05 -11.69
CA ALA A 385 21.21 -3.04 -12.90
C ALA A 385 20.82 -4.13 -13.90
N PHE A 386 20.36 -5.31 -13.45
CA PHE A 386 19.91 -6.39 -14.36
C PHE A 386 18.72 -6.00 -15.24
N ILE A 387 18.03 -4.92 -14.85
CA ILE A 387 16.82 -4.41 -15.48
C ILE A 387 17.16 -3.15 -16.25
N THR A 388 17.82 -2.18 -15.60
CA THR A 388 18.12 -0.88 -16.21
C THR A 388 19.22 -0.90 -17.26
N GLU A 389 20.12 -1.88 -17.23
CA GLU A 389 21.27 -1.94 -18.15
C GLU A 389 21.03 -2.81 -19.38
N ARG A 390 19.80 -3.30 -19.59
CA ARG A 390 19.43 -3.99 -20.83
C ARG A 390 19.46 -3.02 -22.01
N GLY A 391 19.94 -3.49 -23.16
CA GLY A 391 20.07 -2.68 -24.38
C GLY A 391 21.26 -1.72 -24.36
N ARG A 392 21.98 -1.55 -23.23
CA ARG A 392 23.08 -0.58 -23.06
C ARG A 392 24.25 -0.79 -24.03
N PHE A 393 24.43 -2.03 -24.52
CA PHE A 393 25.49 -2.39 -25.46
C PHE A 393 24.99 -2.56 -26.91
N SER A 394 23.69 -2.37 -27.16
CA SER A 394 23.12 -2.36 -28.51
C SER A 394 23.19 -0.94 -29.08
N SER A 395 24.00 -0.74 -30.11
CA SER A 395 24.13 0.56 -30.79
C SER A 395 22.90 0.82 -31.67
N GLY A 396 21.79 1.27 -31.06
CA GLY A 396 20.65 1.85 -31.76
C GLY A 396 19.85 0.93 -32.68
N ARG A 397 19.94 -0.40 -32.51
CA ARG A 397 19.14 -1.38 -33.26
C ARG A 397 18.53 -2.42 -32.31
N SER A 398 17.23 -2.23 -32.06
CA SER A 398 16.25 -3.16 -31.48
C SER A 398 16.65 -3.90 -30.19
N ASP A 399 16.05 -3.49 -29.06
CA ASP A 399 16.08 -4.17 -27.75
C ASP A 399 15.53 -5.63 -27.77
N GLY A 400 15.05 -6.12 -28.92
CA GLY A 400 14.44 -7.44 -29.07
C GLY A 400 15.40 -8.62 -28.84
N GLY A 401 16.64 -8.53 -29.34
CA GLY A 401 17.58 -9.66 -29.27
C GLY A 401 18.11 -9.95 -27.86
N GLU A 402 18.39 -8.91 -27.05
CA GLU A 402 18.80 -9.10 -25.65
C GLU A 402 17.63 -9.56 -24.76
N THR A 403 16.42 -9.11 -25.07
CA THR A 403 15.20 -9.55 -24.35
C THR A 403 14.92 -11.03 -24.63
N GLU A 404 15.04 -11.48 -25.87
CA GLU A 404 14.88 -12.90 -26.23
C GLU A 404 15.95 -13.78 -25.60
N ALA A 405 17.20 -13.31 -25.55
CA ALA A 405 18.27 -14.00 -24.84
C ALA A 405 17.97 -14.09 -23.33
N ASP A 406 17.48 -13.01 -22.72
CA ASP A 406 17.08 -13.00 -21.30
C ASP A 406 15.97 -14.03 -21.00
N LEU A 407 14.96 -14.14 -21.88
CA LEU A 407 13.91 -15.14 -21.78
C LEU A 407 14.47 -16.55 -21.90
N SER A 408 15.36 -16.77 -22.86
CA SER A 408 16.02 -18.06 -23.09
C SER A 408 16.87 -18.46 -21.88
N GLU A 409 17.64 -17.52 -21.30
CA GLU A 409 18.40 -17.74 -20.07
C GLU A 409 17.49 -18.12 -18.90
N PHE A 410 16.33 -17.45 -18.75
CA PHE A 410 15.38 -17.80 -17.69
C PHE A 410 14.88 -19.23 -17.84
N ASN A 411 14.56 -19.67 -19.06
CA ASN A 411 14.06 -21.03 -19.32
C ASN A 411 15.17 -22.10 -19.37
N GLY A 412 16.44 -21.69 -19.42
CA GLY A 412 17.56 -22.61 -19.63
C GLY A 412 17.67 -23.12 -21.06
N GLY A 413 17.18 -22.33 -22.03
CA GLY A 413 17.15 -22.64 -23.45
C GLY A 413 18.53 -22.54 -24.12
N ALA A 414 18.55 -22.68 -25.44
CA ALA A 414 19.77 -22.56 -26.21
C ALA A 414 20.15 -21.09 -26.45
N LEU A 415 21.45 -20.81 -26.54
CA LEU A 415 21.99 -19.52 -26.96
C LEU A 415 23.07 -19.73 -28.01
N SER A 416 23.09 -18.87 -29.04
CA SER A 416 24.16 -18.86 -30.03
C SER A 416 24.79 -17.48 -30.14
N ARG A 417 26.07 -17.48 -30.51
CA ARG A 417 26.81 -16.29 -30.91
C ARG A 417 27.58 -16.62 -32.18
N ASP A 418 27.20 -15.98 -33.28
CA ASP A 418 27.91 -16.11 -34.55
C ASP A 418 28.73 -14.84 -34.84
N ARG A 419 30.05 -14.97 -35.03
CA ARG A 419 30.90 -13.88 -35.48
C ARG A 419 31.74 -14.29 -36.67
N LYS A 420 31.84 -13.39 -37.66
CA LYS A 420 32.63 -13.61 -38.89
C LYS A 420 34.12 -13.89 -38.61
N THR A 421 34.70 -13.32 -37.56
CA THR A 421 36.12 -13.47 -37.21
C THR A 421 36.42 -14.55 -36.19
N ASP A 422 35.50 -14.80 -35.24
CA ASP A 422 35.77 -15.62 -34.04
C ASP A 422 35.12 -17.02 -34.12
N GLY A 423 34.35 -17.30 -35.18
CA GLY A 423 33.56 -18.52 -35.31
C GLY A 423 32.18 -18.42 -34.64
N SER A 424 31.52 -19.58 -34.49
CA SER A 424 30.22 -19.73 -33.84
C SER A 424 30.35 -20.45 -32.50
N THR A 425 29.79 -19.86 -31.44
CA THR A 425 29.67 -20.49 -30.12
C THR A 425 28.20 -20.85 -29.91
N PHE A 426 27.91 -22.14 -29.74
CA PHE A 426 26.55 -22.64 -29.49
C PHE A 426 26.45 -23.31 -28.12
N LEU A 427 25.51 -22.85 -27.31
CA LEU A 427 25.12 -23.44 -26.04
C LEU A 427 23.76 -24.12 -26.23
N ALA A 428 23.72 -25.45 -26.17
CA ALA A 428 22.47 -26.19 -26.29
C ALA A 428 21.53 -25.99 -25.09
N LYS A 429 22.09 -25.71 -23.92
CA LYS A 429 21.39 -25.45 -22.66
C LYS A 429 22.17 -24.42 -21.83
N THR A 430 21.46 -23.56 -21.12
CA THR A 430 22.07 -22.55 -20.24
C THR A 430 21.73 -22.77 -18.78
N GLY A 431 22.67 -22.45 -17.88
CA GLY A 431 22.53 -22.50 -16.43
C GLY A 431 22.93 -21.18 -15.78
N ILE A 432 22.18 -20.10 -16.07
CA ILE A 432 22.54 -18.74 -15.64
C ILE A 432 21.60 -18.29 -14.53
N SER A 433 22.07 -18.39 -13.28
CA SER A 433 21.36 -17.86 -12.11
C SER A 433 21.76 -16.41 -11.85
N ARG A 434 20.89 -15.63 -11.20
CA ARG A 434 21.11 -14.21 -10.91
C ARG A 434 20.78 -13.90 -9.46
N THR A 435 21.56 -13.03 -8.84
CA THR A 435 21.23 -12.50 -7.52
C THR A 435 21.73 -11.08 -7.34
N GLY A 436 20.97 -10.30 -6.57
CA GLY A 436 21.34 -8.94 -6.22
C GLY A 436 20.42 -8.36 -5.16
N ALA A 437 20.68 -7.11 -4.79
CA ALA A 437 19.81 -6.40 -3.87
C ALA A 437 19.39 -5.05 -4.44
N THR A 438 18.24 -4.56 -4.02
CA THR A 438 17.79 -3.21 -4.38
C THR A 438 17.03 -2.57 -3.23
N GLN A 439 16.53 -1.36 -3.47
CA GLN A 439 15.78 -0.57 -2.51
C GLN A 439 14.34 -0.44 -2.98
N TYR A 440 13.41 -0.42 -2.04
CA TYR A 440 11.98 -0.18 -2.29
C TYR A 440 11.73 1.00 -3.25
N ALA A 441 12.27 2.18 -2.93
CA ALA A 441 12.04 3.37 -3.75
C ALA A 441 12.65 3.28 -5.17
N LYS A 442 13.74 2.52 -5.35
CA LYS A 442 14.35 2.32 -6.67
C LYS A 442 13.52 1.34 -7.47
N LEU A 443 13.11 0.24 -6.86
CA LEU A 443 12.24 -0.78 -7.44
C LEU A 443 10.89 -0.17 -7.85
N GLN A 444 10.25 0.61 -6.97
CA GLN A 444 9.00 1.33 -7.24
C GLN A 444 9.10 2.19 -8.50
N ARG A 445 10.19 2.96 -8.65
CA ARG A 445 10.41 3.81 -9.83
C ARG A 445 10.60 3.01 -11.11
N LEU A 446 11.17 1.81 -11.03
CA LEU A 446 11.41 0.96 -12.19
C LEU A 446 10.16 0.19 -12.61
N MET A 447 9.32 -0.19 -11.64
CA MET A 447 8.03 -0.80 -11.94
C MET A 447 7.07 0.16 -12.64
N GLY A 448 7.31 1.48 -12.60
CA GLY A 448 6.75 2.44 -13.56
C GLY A 448 5.23 2.62 -13.44
N ASP A 449 4.50 2.32 -14.51
CA ASP A 449 3.02 2.24 -14.55
C ASP A 449 2.49 0.87 -14.10
N HIS A 450 3.40 -0.02 -13.68
CA HIS A 450 3.15 -1.32 -13.07
C HIS A 450 2.49 -2.32 -14.03
N GLN A 451 2.57 -2.05 -15.32
CA GLN A 451 2.30 -3.01 -16.37
C GLN A 451 3.55 -3.88 -16.55
N ASP A 452 3.50 -5.12 -16.04
CA ASP A 452 4.53 -6.12 -16.30
C ASP A 452 4.21 -6.91 -17.58
N ASP A 453 3.90 -6.20 -18.68
CA ASP A 453 3.43 -6.79 -19.93
C ASP A 453 4.40 -7.82 -20.50
N CYS A 454 5.70 -7.62 -20.24
CA CYS A 454 6.78 -8.51 -20.66
C CYS A 454 7.15 -9.56 -19.59
N GLY A 455 6.47 -9.60 -18.44
CA GLY A 455 6.71 -10.54 -17.34
C GLY A 455 8.13 -10.47 -16.76
N GLU A 456 8.74 -9.29 -16.78
CA GLU A 456 10.08 -9.02 -16.31
C GLU A 456 10.21 -9.18 -14.79
N TRP A 457 9.30 -8.56 -14.03
CA TRP A 457 9.29 -8.60 -12.57
C TRP A 457 8.87 -9.98 -12.08
N ALA A 458 7.88 -10.58 -12.76
CA ALA A 458 7.42 -11.94 -12.55
C ALA A 458 8.52 -13.03 -12.60
N ARG A 459 9.68 -12.74 -13.20
CA ARG A 459 10.82 -13.67 -13.28
C ARG A 459 11.78 -13.59 -12.10
N TYR A 460 11.57 -12.74 -11.11
CA TYR A 460 12.45 -12.63 -9.93
C TYR A 460 11.74 -13.08 -8.66
N LEU A 461 12.44 -13.87 -7.84
CA LEU A 461 12.06 -14.16 -6.47
C LEU A 461 12.52 -13.03 -5.56
N PHE A 462 11.57 -12.21 -5.11
CA PHE A 462 11.87 -11.09 -4.23
C PHE A 462 11.85 -11.51 -2.76
N CYS A 463 12.76 -10.97 -1.96
CA CYS A 463 12.76 -11.11 -0.51
C CYS A 463 12.60 -9.73 0.13
N LEU A 464 11.47 -9.53 0.79
CA LEU A 464 11.09 -8.29 1.49
C LEU A 464 11.13 -8.48 3.01
N ALA A 465 11.74 -9.57 3.49
CA ALA A 465 11.79 -9.93 4.91
C ALA A 465 12.27 -8.78 5.79
N ASP A 466 11.64 -8.65 6.96
CA ASP A 466 11.98 -7.59 7.91
C ASP A 466 13.30 -7.90 8.62
N ALA A 467 14.31 -7.08 8.34
CA ALA A 467 15.57 -7.12 9.08
C ALA A 467 15.42 -6.44 10.46
N PRO A 468 15.96 -7.04 11.53
CA PRO A 468 15.95 -6.41 12.86
C PRO A 468 16.70 -5.06 12.86
N PRO A 469 16.53 -4.25 13.92
CA PRO A 469 17.41 -3.12 14.16
C PRO A 469 18.88 -3.55 14.13
N SER A 470 19.73 -2.76 13.48
CA SER A 470 21.14 -3.09 13.21
C SER A 470 22.07 -3.06 14.45
N TYR A 471 21.53 -3.18 15.67
CA TYR A 471 22.28 -3.18 16.92
C TYR A 471 23.23 -4.38 16.97
N LEU A 472 24.53 -4.12 17.02
CA LEU A 472 25.53 -5.18 17.15
C LEU A 472 25.51 -5.72 18.57
N ASP A 473 25.48 -7.04 18.69
CA ASP A 473 25.74 -7.74 19.93
C ASP A 473 27.16 -8.30 19.89
N LEU A 474 28.10 -7.54 20.46
CA LEU A 474 29.51 -7.93 20.50
C LEU A 474 29.81 -8.94 21.62
N TRP A 475 28.87 -9.15 22.56
CA TRP A 475 29.03 -10.09 23.66
C TRP A 475 28.70 -11.52 23.24
N GLY A 476 28.05 -11.70 22.09
CA GLY A 476 27.78 -13.00 21.45
C GLY A 476 28.70 -13.35 20.27
N ASP A 477 29.75 -12.57 20.02
CA ASP A 477 30.66 -12.71 18.86
C ASP A 477 31.87 -13.61 19.13
N ASP A 478 31.72 -14.61 20.00
CA ASP A 478 32.82 -15.44 20.49
C ASP A 478 33.20 -16.59 19.53
N THR A 479 32.38 -16.89 18.51
CA THR A 479 32.60 -18.06 17.63
C THR A 479 32.09 -17.81 16.21
N ASP A 480 32.96 -18.07 15.22
CA ASP A 480 32.59 -18.10 13.81
C ASP A 480 31.63 -19.29 13.57
N PRO A 481 30.41 -19.08 13.03
CA PRO A 481 29.50 -20.16 12.66
C PRO A 481 30.11 -21.16 11.65
N GLY A 482 31.19 -20.82 10.96
CA GLY A 482 31.87 -21.68 10.00
C GLY A 482 31.08 -21.84 8.70
N LEU A 483 30.25 -20.85 8.37
CA LEU A 483 29.38 -20.87 7.19
C LEU A 483 30.20 -20.93 5.90
N GLN A 484 31.26 -20.12 5.78
CA GLN A 484 32.06 -20.04 4.56
C GLN A 484 32.70 -21.39 4.20
N ASP A 485 33.34 -22.06 5.16
CA ASP A 485 34.00 -23.35 4.91
C ASP A 485 32.99 -24.45 4.56
N ASN A 486 31.83 -24.47 5.24
CA ASN A 486 30.77 -25.43 4.91
C ASN A 486 30.21 -25.18 3.50
N LEU A 487 30.03 -23.91 3.10
CA LEU A 487 29.59 -23.56 1.75
C LEU A 487 30.62 -23.95 0.69
N ILE A 488 31.91 -23.72 0.93
CA ILE A 488 32.98 -24.14 0.01
C ILE A 488 32.93 -25.66 -0.18
N SER A 489 32.84 -26.44 0.91
CA SER A 489 32.75 -27.89 0.86
C SER A 489 31.49 -28.37 0.13
N LEU A 490 30.34 -27.76 0.40
CA LEU A 490 29.08 -28.06 -0.29
C LEU A 490 29.18 -27.76 -1.80
N ILE A 491 29.68 -26.59 -2.18
CA ILE A 491 29.85 -26.19 -3.59
C ILE A 491 30.75 -27.15 -4.33
N GLN A 492 31.89 -27.54 -3.74
CA GLN A 492 32.80 -28.51 -4.35
C GLN A 492 32.15 -29.88 -4.57
N ARG A 493 31.32 -30.33 -3.62
CA ARG A 493 30.57 -31.59 -3.75
C ARG A 493 29.48 -31.50 -4.83
N LEU A 494 28.77 -30.38 -4.92
CA LEU A 494 27.78 -30.14 -5.98
C LEU A 494 28.44 -30.11 -7.36
N ASP A 495 29.57 -29.42 -7.49
CA ASP A 495 30.34 -29.33 -8.75
C ASP A 495 30.88 -30.69 -9.22
N ALA A 496 31.05 -31.64 -8.31
CA ALA A 496 31.56 -32.98 -8.62
C ALA A 496 30.45 -33.98 -9.00
N LEU A 497 29.18 -33.58 -8.95
CA LEU A 497 28.06 -34.46 -9.31
C LEU A 497 28.07 -34.79 -10.82
N PRO A 498 27.85 -36.06 -11.20
CA PRO A 498 27.71 -36.43 -12.60
C PRO A 498 26.39 -35.89 -13.18
N GLU A 499 26.34 -35.69 -14.50
CA GLU A 499 25.10 -35.32 -15.18
C GLU A 499 24.01 -36.37 -14.94
N ARG A 500 22.82 -35.93 -14.51
CA ARG A 500 21.71 -36.81 -14.14
C ARG A 500 20.36 -36.16 -14.38
N SER A 501 19.38 -36.99 -14.72
CA SER A 501 17.97 -36.62 -14.80
C SER A 501 17.17 -37.29 -13.68
N TYR A 502 16.19 -36.58 -13.17
CA TYR A 502 15.33 -37.01 -12.05
C TYR A 502 13.87 -37.07 -12.48
N ILE A 503 13.10 -37.93 -11.85
CA ILE A 503 11.64 -38.04 -12.03
C ILE A 503 10.95 -37.91 -10.67
N LEU A 504 9.68 -37.51 -10.67
CA LEU A 504 8.86 -37.53 -9.47
C LEU A 504 8.40 -38.97 -9.16
N SER A 505 8.40 -39.38 -7.88
CA SER A 505 7.68 -40.58 -7.45
C SER A 505 6.16 -40.42 -7.67
N ASP A 506 5.39 -41.51 -7.56
CA ASP A 506 3.95 -41.43 -7.84
C ASP A 506 3.21 -40.54 -6.84
N ASP A 507 3.57 -40.61 -5.55
CA ASP A 507 3.04 -39.69 -4.53
C ASP A 507 3.50 -38.25 -4.80
N ALA A 508 4.76 -38.05 -5.19
CA ALA A 508 5.29 -36.73 -5.54
C ALA A 508 4.57 -36.11 -6.75
N LYS A 509 4.15 -36.91 -7.73
CA LYS A 509 3.34 -36.43 -8.86
C LYS A 509 1.98 -35.92 -8.40
N LEU A 510 1.33 -36.61 -7.48
CA LEU A 510 0.02 -36.20 -6.96
C LEU A 510 0.12 -34.85 -6.24
N GLU A 511 1.11 -34.67 -5.37
CA GLU A 511 1.36 -33.41 -4.67
C GLU A 511 1.74 -32.29 -5.65
N PHE A 512 2.65 -32.57 -6.60
CA PHE A 512 3.06 -31.60 -7.60
C PHE A 512 1.87 -31.12 -8.44
N MET A 513 1.04 -32.05 -8.92
CA MET A 513 -0.16 -31.73 -9.69
C MET A 513 -1.17 -30.92 -8.86
N GLY A 514 -1.40 -31.29 -7.60
CA GLY A 514 -2.32 -30.58 -6.72
C GLY A 514 -1.91 -29.11 -6.55
N TYR A 515 -0.64 -28.86 -6.26
CA TYR A 515 -0.14 -27.50 -6.10
C TYR A 515 -0.07 -26.72 -7.43
N GLN A 516 0.31 -27.37 -8.54
CA GLN A 516 0.33 -26.73 -9.85
C GLN A 516 -1.08 -26.29 -10.31
N HIS A 517 -2.10 -27.12 -10.07
CA HIS A 517 -3.49 -26.74 -10.35
C HIS A 517 -3.92 -25.55 -9.50
N MET A 518 -3.58 -25.54 -8.20
CA MET A 518 -3.87 -24.42 -7.31
C MET A 518 -3.26 -23.10 -7.79
N LEU A 519 -2.00 -23.12 -8.27
CA LEU A 519 -1.38 -21.94 -8.86
C LEU A 519 -2.09 -21.48 -10.15
N THR A 520 -2.57 -22.43 -10.95
CA THR A 520 -3.34 -22.15 -12.17
C THR A 520 -4.68 -21.50 -11.85
N ASP A 521 -5.42 -22.06 -10.90
CA ASP A 521 -6.72 -21.52 -10.45
C ASP A 521 -6.54 -20.10 -9.89
N ARG A 522 -5.53 -19.89 -9.02
CA ARG A 522 -5.19 -18.55 -8.51
C ARG A 522 -4.85 -17.54 -9.62
N ALA A 523 -4.22 -17.99 -10.71
CA ALA A 523 -3.88 -17.13 -11.83
C ALA A 523 -5.10 -16.74 -12.66
N MET A 524 -6.13 -17.59 -12.70
CA MET A 524 -7.41 -17.32 -13.37
C MET A 524 -8.35 -16.47 -12.51
N GLU A 525 -8.29 -16.62 -11.19
CA GLU A 525 -9.17 -15.93 -10.24
C GLU A 525 -8.69 -14.53 -9.85
N THR A 526 -7.38 -14.25 -9.97
CA THR A 526 -6.82 -12.96 -9.53
C THR A 526 -7.14 -11.83 -10.49
N ASP A 527 -7.72 -10.75 -9.96
CA ASP A 527 -7.95 -9.52 -10.73
C ASP A 527 -6.67 -8.70 -10.96
N HIS A 528 -5.55 -9.05 -10.31
CA HIS A 528 -4.30 -8.32 -10.42
C HIS A 528 -3.46 -8.86 -11.61
N PRO A 529 -3.27 -8.10 -12.71
CA PRO A 529 -2.62 -8.61 -13.92
C PRO A 529 -1.18 -9.09 -13.69
N ALA A 530 -0.39 -8.33 -12.90
CA ALA A 530 0.98 -8.73 -12.57
C ALA A 530 1.05 -10.03 -11.75
N MET A 531 0.06 -10.33 -10.89
CA MET A 531 -0.01 -11.59 -10.16
C MET A 531 -0.38 -12.74 -11.10
N ALA A 532 -1.37 -12.54 -11.96
CA ALA A 532 -1.75 -13.51 -13.00
C ALA A 532 -0.56 -13.88 -13.90
N ALA A 533 0.28 -12.89 -14.26
CA ALA A 533 1.50 -13.11 -15.04
C ALA A 533 2.62 -13.82 -14.24
N ALA A 534 2.69 -13.62 -12.92
CA ALA A 534 3.73 -14.18 -12.07
C ALA A 534 3.50 -15.63 -11.65
N LEU A 535 2.26 -16.02 -11.37
CA LEU A 535 1.94 -17.38 -10.88
C LEU A 535 2.43 -18.52 -11.81
N PRO A 536 2.32 -18.43 -13.16
CA PRO A 536 2.94 -19.40 -14.06
C PRO A 536 4.48 -19.45 -13.98
N LYS A 537 5.14 -18.34 -13.60
CA LYS A 537 6.60 -18.32 -13.36
C LYS A 537 6.94 -18.94 -12.01
N PHE A 538 6.08 -18.75 -11.00
CA PHE A 538 6.19 -19.47 -9.73
C PHE A 538 5.99 -20.97 -9.89
N GLU A 539 5.14 -21.44 -10.79
CA GLU A 539 5.07 -22.87 -11.15
C GLU A 539 6.44 -23.36 -11.65
N THR A 540 7.09 -22.58 -12.52
CA THR A 540 8.44 -22.92 -12.99
C THR A 540 9.41 -23.00 -11.81
N TYR A 541 9.35 -22.03 -10.88
CA TYR A 541 10.18 -22.02 -9.68
C TYR A 541 9.90 -23.17 -8.72
N PHE A 542 8.66 -23.62 -8.62
CA PHE A 542 8.28 -24.76 -7.80
C PHE A 542 9.01 -26.03 -8.25
N GLY A 543 9.03 -26.31 -9.56
CA GLY A 543 9.84 -27.41 -10.10
C GLY A 543 11.33 -27.23 -9.86
N ARG A 544 11.83 -25.99 -9.87
CA ARG A 544 13.24 -25.69 -9.57
C ARG A 544 13.57 -25.92 -8.10
N PHE A 545 12.66 -25.57 -7.19
CA PHE A 545 12.81 -25.84 -5.77
C PHE A 545 12.78 -27.35 -5.48
N CYS A 546 11.92 -28.11 -6.14
CA CYS A 546 11.92 -29.58 -6.04
C CYS A 546 13.32 -30.15 -6.35
N LEU A 547 13.91 -29.73 -7.48
CA LEU A 547 15.24 -30.17 -7.88
C LEU A 547 16.35 -29.67 -6.95
N LEU A 548 16.31 -28.39 -6.57
CA LEU A 548 17.31 -27.77 -5.69
C LEU A 548 17.34 -28.47 -4.33
N LEU A 549 16.18 -28.60 -3.68
CA LEU A 549 16.07 -29.18 -2.34
C LEU A 549 16.41 -30.67 -2.34
N HIS A 550 16.03 -31.42 -3.38
CA HIS A 550 16.40 -32.83 -3.55
C HIS A 550 17.92 -33.01 -3.58
N VAL A 551 18.59 -32.28 -4.47
CA VAL A 551 20.04 -32.41 -4.68
C VAL A 551 20.80 -31.88 -3.47
N VAL A 552 20.45 -30.69 -2.96
CA VAL A 552 21.16 -30.06 -1.85
C VAL A 552 21.05 -30.89 -0.57
N ASN A 553 19.85 -31.35 -0.19
CA ASN A 553 19.70 -32.13 1.03
C ASN A 553 20.41 -33.49 0.94
N THR A 554 20.35 -34.17 -0.21
CA THR A 554 21.06 -35.45 -0.35
C THR A 554 22.57 -35.26 -0.26
N VAL A 555 23.11 -34.20 -0.88
CA VAL A 555 24.54 -33.88 -0.78
C VAL A 555 24.91 -33.48 0.64
N LEU A 556 24.09 -32.68 1.33
CA LEU A 556 24.30 -32.34 2.74
C LEU A 556 24.37 -33.57 3.63
N ALA A 557 23.54 -34.59 3.37
CA ALA A 557 23.57 -35.89 4.05
C ALA A 557 24.82 -36.73 3.75
N GLY A 558 25.65 -36.32 2.79
CA GLY A 558 26.85 -37.06 2.37
C GLY A 558 26.52 -38.18 1.37
N GLU A 559 25.34 -38.15 0.78
CA GLU A 559 24.82 -39.18 -0.11
C GLU A 559 24.79 -38.70 -1.57
N GLN A 560 24.52 -39.63 -2.50
CA GLN A 560 24.30 -39.33 -3.90
C GLN A 560 22.79 -39.20 -4.19
N PRO A 561 22.33 -38.14 -4.88
CA PRO A 561 20.90 -37.94 -5.15
C PRO A 561 20.26 -39.14 -5.87
N ALA A 562 19.25 -39.77 -5.27
CA ALA A 562 18.46 -40.79 -5.93
C ALA A 562 17.80 -40.24 -7.20
N THR A 563 17.53 -41.07 -8.22
CA THR A 563 16.90 -40.63 -9.48
C THR A 563 15.43 -40.21 -9.32
N THR A 564 14.85 -40.49 -8.17
CA THR A 564 13.45 -40.20 -7.84
C THR A 564 13.39 -39.11 -6.78
N VAL A 565 12.53 -38.11 -7.00
CA VAL A 565 12.20 -37.06 -6.03
C VAL A 565 10.94 -37.47 -5.29
N GLU A 566 11.00 -37.49 -3.96
CA GLU A 566 9.90 -37.95 -3.10
C GLU A 566 8.91 -36.84 -2.72
N ALA A 567 7.71 -37.24 -2.31
CA ALA A 567 6.61 -36.33 -1.99
C ALA A 567 6.98 -35.31 -0.90
N HIS A 568 7.76 -35.72 0.10
CA HIS A 568 8.25 -34.81 1.14
C HIS A 568 9.09 -33.65 0.58
N THR A 569 9.94 -33.89 -0.42
CA THR A 569 10.72 -32.82 -1.06
C THR A 569 9.81 -31.86 -1.84
N VAL A 570 8.74 -32.38 -2.46
CA VAL A 570 7.73 -31.57 -3.16
C VAL A 570 6.96 -30.68 -2.19
N GLU A 571 6.57 -31.21 -1.03
CA GLU A 571 5.92 -30.44 0.04
C GLU A 571 6.82 -29.28 0.54
N LEU A 572 8.10 -29.54 0.78
CA LEU A 572 9.06 -28.50 1.17
C LEU A 572 9.24 -27.44 0.07
N ALA A 573 9.30 -27.87 -1.20
CA ALA A 573 9.38 -26.97 -2.34
C ALA A 573 8.13 -26.10 -2.46
N GLN A 574 6.95 -26.63 -2.14
CA GLN A 574 5.71 -25.86 -2.08
C GLN A 574 5.80 -24.77 -1.01
N GLN A 575 6.25 -25.11 0.21
CA GLN A 575 6.40 -24.13 1.29
C GLN A 575 7.36 -22.98 0.92
N TRP A 576 8.49 -23.32 0.28
CA TRP A 576 9.43 -22.31 -0.21
C TRP A 576 8.85 -21.46 -1.34
N THR A 577 8.09 -22.08 -2.25
CA THR A 577 7.41 -21.35 -3.33
C THR A 577 6.37 -20.38 -2.77
N GLU A 578 5.50 -20.83 -1.85
CA GLU A 578 4.49 -19.99 -1.21
C GLU A 578 5.11 -18.82 -0.43
N HIS A 579 6.25 -19.03 0.23
CA HIS A 579 6.97 -17.91 0.85
C HIS A 579 7.26 -16.81 -0.17
N PHE A 580 7.87 -17.14 -1.32
CA PHE A 580 8.20 -16.14 -2.34
C PHE A 580 6.98 -15.59 -3.11
N VAL A 581 5.90 -16.38 -3.27
CA VAL A 581 4.62 -15.87 -3.78
C VAL A 581 4.08 -14.80 -2.84
N GLY A 582 4.09 -15.06 -1.53
CA GLY A 582 3.73 -14.07 -0.51
C GLY A 582 4.61 -12.82 -0.55
N GLN A 583 5.94 -12.98 -0.68
CA GLN A 583 6.84 -11.83 -0.82
C GLN A 583 6.54 -10.99 -2.07
N PHE A 584 6.11 -11.62 -3.16
CA PHE A 584 5.68 -10.91 -4.37
C PHE A 584 4.31 -10.22 -4.19
N GLU A 585 3.35 -10.85 -3.49
CA GLU A 585 2.10 -10.20 -3.08
C GLU A 585 2.37 -8.92 -2.26
N LEU A 586 3.30 -9.00 -1.30
CA LEU A 586 3.72 -7.84 -0.51
C LEU A 586 4.39 -6.76 -1.38
N LEU A 587 5.19 -7.16 -2.36
CA LEU A 587 5.82 -6.24 -3.29
C LEU A 587 4.77 -5.49 -4.13
N LEU A 588 3.77 -6.20 -4.64
CA LEU A 588 2.67 -5.59 -5.39
C LEU A 588 1.86 -4.66 -4.48
N ALA A 589 1.52 -5.06 -3.26
CA ALA A 589 0.78 -4.19 -2.34
C ALA A 589 1.53 -2.88 -2.03
N LEU A 590 2.86 -2.90 -1.97
CA LEU A 590 3.67 -1.72 -1.69
C LEU A 590 3.86 -0.79 -2.90
N ASN A 591 3.75 -1.31 -4.12
CA ASN A 591 4.14 -0.59 -5.33
C ASN A 591 3.01 -0.42 -6.35
N SER A 592 2.00 -1.28 -6.39
CA SER A 592 0.96 -1.33 -7.42
C SER A 592 -0.07 -0.18 -7.30
N PRO A 593 -0.40 0.55 -8.37
CA PRO A 593 -1.42 1.59 -8.41
C PRO A 593 -2.81 1.05 -8.08
N GLN A 594 -3.09 -0.19 -8.52
CA GLN A 594 -4.35 -0.87 -8.23
C GLN A 594 -4.52 -1.15 -6.72
N GLN A 595 -3.41 -1.15 -5.97
CA GLN A 595 -3.39 -1.32 -4.51
C GLN A 595 -2.79 -0.09 -3.80
N GLU A 596 -2.82 1.09 -4.42
CA GLU A 596 -2.19 2.31 -3.90
C GLU A 596 -2.68 2.61 -2.47
N LEU A 597 -3.97 2.44 -2.23
CA LEU A 597 -4.61 2.63 -0.93
C LEU A 597 -4.11 1.66 0.13
N THR A 598 -4.00 0.37 -0.20
CA THR A 598 -3.42 -0.66 0.69
C THR A 598 -1.96 -0.36 0.99
N GLY A 599 -1.18 0.02 -0.03
CA GLY A 599 0.22 0.39 0.10
C GLY A 599 0.43 1.67 0.92
N ASP A 600 -0.45 2.66 0.78
CA ASP A 600 -0.44 3.90 1.57
C ASP A 600 -0.78 3.62 3.03
N LEU A 601 -1.81 2.81 3.31
CA LEU A 601 -2.16 2.38 4.66
C LEU A 601 -1.01 1.61 5.32
N LEU A 602 -0.38 0.67 4.59
CA LEU A 602 0.77 -0.09 5.07
C LEU A 602 1.96 0.82 5.39
N ARG A 603 2.32 1.74 4.47
CA ARG A 603 3.41 2.71 4.67
C ARG A 603 3.14 3.65 5.85
N LEU A 604 1.90 4.09 6.03
CA LEU A 604 1.48 4.96 7.12
C LEU A 604 1.60 4.23 8.47
N ARG A 605 1.08 3.01 8.55
CA ARG A 605 1.16 2.17 9.76
C ARG A 605 2.61 1.87 10.12
N ASP A 606 3.44 1.45 9.17
CA ASP A 606 4.87 1.19 9.39
C ASP A 606 5.63 2.43 9.86
N TYR A 607 5.24 3.62 9.38
CA TYR A 607 5.82 4.88 9.84
C TYR A 607 5.43 5.19 11.29
N ILE A 608 4.17 4.97 11.66
CA ILE A 608 3.68 5.13 13.05
C ILE A 608 4.34 4.10 13.97
N GLU A 609 4.55 2.87 13.52
CA GLU A 609 5.26 1.85 14.31
C GLU A 609 6.70 2.27 14.62
N ARG A 610 7.44 2.71 13.61
CA ARG A 610 8.84 3.14 13.77
C ARG A 610 8.96 4.42 14.58
N ARG A 611 7.90 5.23 14.60
CA ARG A 611 7.88 6.54 15.22
C ARG A 611 6.52 6.74 15.90
N PRO A 612 6.32 6.18 17.11
CA PRO A 612 5.05 6.30 17.82
C PRO A 612 4.75 7.75 18.23
N ASN A 613 3.52 7.99 18.67
CA ASN A 613 3.02 9.27 19.19
C ASN A 613 3.06 10.40 18.15
N ARG A 614 2.52 10.14 16.96
CA ARG A 614 2.47 11.12 15.85
C ARG A 614 1.13 11.82 15.77
N THR A 615 1.14 13.12 15.50
CA THR A 615 -0.08 13.88 15.18
C THR A 615 -0.35 13.90 13.68
N ILE A 616 -1.59 14.15 13.26
CA ILE A 616 -1.95 14.33 11.84
C ILE A 616 -1.05 15.36 11.16
N ARG A 617 -0.71 16.46 11.84
CA ARG A 617 0.18 17.50 11.30
C ARG A 617 1.56 16.95 10.94
N GLN A 618 2.12 16.10 11.80
CA GLN A 618 3.42 15.48 11.56
C GLN A 618 3.36 14.43 10.44
N LEU A 619 2.25 13.71 10.31
CA LEU A 619 2.03 12.76 9.21
C LEU A 619 1.91 13.48 7.85
N VAL A 620 1.20 14.61 7.80
CA VAL A 620 1.13 15.47 6.61
C VAL A 620 2.52 16.02 6.27
N GLN A 621 3.31 16.47 7.26
CA GLN A 621 4.69 16.91 7.06
C GLN A 621 5.61 15.80 6.54
N ALA A 622 5.31 14.54 6.86
CA ALA A 622 6.01 13.36 6.35
C ALA A 622 5.57 12.95 4.92
N LYS A 623 4.72 13.76 4.26
CA LYS A 623 4.26 13.60 2.87
C LYS A 623 3.35 12.39 2.60
N PHE A 624 2.55 11.98 3.59
CA PHE A 624 1.52 10.93 3.40
C PHE A 624 0.24 11.41 2.68
N GLY A 625 0.12 12.70 2.38
CA GLY A 625 -1.03 13.26 1.66
C GLY A 625 -1.53 14.56 2.26
N LYS A 626 -2.71 15.01 1.80
CA LYS A 626 -3.39 16.20 2.34
C LYS A 626 -4.06 15.87 3.68
N THR A 627 -4.30 16.90 4.51
CA THR A 627 -4.89 16.73 5.85
C THR A 627 -6.19 15.91 5.87
N ALA A 628 -7.08 16.11 4.89
CA ALA A 628 -8.34 15.37 4.81
C ALA A 628 -8.10 13.87 4.53
N GLN A 629 -7.23 13.55 3.56
CA GLN A 629 -6.88 12.18 3.21
C GLN A 629 -6.19 11.46 4.37
N VAL A 630 -5.20 12.09 5.01
CA VAL A 630 -4.49 11.50 6.16
C VAL A 630 -5.46 11.22 7.31
N LYS A 631 -6.44 12.11 7.57
CA LYS A 631 -7.49 11.86 8.57
C LYS A 631 -8.29 10.60 8.26
N THR A 632 -8.73 10.42 7.02
CA THR A 632 -9.49 9.23 6.59
C THR A 632 -8.67 7.94 6.71
N LEU A 633 -7.41 7.97 6.31
CA LEU A 633 -6.53 6.79 6.42
C LEU A 633 -6.30 6.42 7.90
N VAL A 634 -6.01 7.40 8.73
CA VAL A 634 -5.78 7.19 10.18
C VAL A 634 -7.05 6.71 10.87
N SER A 635 -8.21 7.32 10.60
CA SER A 635 -9.48 6.88 11.19
C SER A 635 -9.79 5.43 10.83
N THR A 636 -9.57 5.04 9.58
CA THR A 636 -9.77 3.66 9.13
C THR A 636 -8.83 2.69 9.84
N LEU A 637 -7.55 3.04 9.99
CA LEU A 637 -6.60 2.21 10.74
C LEU A 637 -6.97 2.07 12.22
N VAL A 638 -7.54 3.11 12.84
CA VAL A 638 -8.04 3.06 14.22
C VAL A 638 -9.28 2.17 14.32
N GLU A 639 -10.26 2.37 13.44
CA GLU A 639 -11.50 1.59 13.41
C GLU A 639 -11.25 0.09 13.20
N GLN A 640 -10.26 -0.26 12.37
CA GLN A 640 -9.85 -1.63 12.09
C GLN A 640 -8.85 -2.19 13.12
N GLY A 641 -8.48 -1.41 14.15
CA GLY A 641 -7.63 -1.87 15.24
C GLY A 641 -6.14 -2.02 14.91
N HIS A 642 -5.66 -1.43 13.80
CA HIS A 642 -4.24 -1.45 13.42
C HIS A 642 -3.40 -0.46 14.22
N ILE A 643 -4.00 0.67 14.63
CA ILE A 643 -3.37 1.72 15.44
C ILE A 643 -4.35 2.21 16.53
N ALA A 644 -3.82 2.80 17.61
CA ALA A 644 -4.58 3.42 18.68
C ALA A 644 -4.38 4.95 18.69
N GLU A 645 -5.44 5.69 19.03
CA GLU A 645 -5.40 7.13 19.28
C GLU A 645 -5.40 7.41 20.79
N MET A 646 -4.43 8.22 21.25
CA MET A 646 -4.36 8.74 22.62
C MET A 646 -3.94 10.22 22.58
N ASP A 647 -4.74 11.10 23.18
CA ASP A 647 -4.48 12.55 23.27
C ASP A 647 -4.16 13.24 21.92
N GLY A 648 -4.82 12.81 20.84
CA GLY A 648 -4.59 13.33 19.49
C GLY A 648 -3.27 12.87 18.85
N THR A 649 -2.64 11.84 19.41
CA THR A 649 -1.47 11.16 18.86
C THR A 649 -1.77 9.69 18.56
N TYR A 650 -1.09 9.14 17.56
CA TYR A 650 -1.32 7.77 17.09
C TYR A 650 -0.11 6.86 17.36
N SER A 651 -0.37 5.63 17.80
CA SER A 651 0.62 4.59 18.10
C SER A 651 0.10 3.20 17.68
N ILE A 652 0.96 2.18 17.57
CA ILE A 652 0.51 0.80 17.30
C ILE A 652 -0.17 0.23 18.54
N VAL A 653 -1.28 -0.49 18.35
CA VAL A 653 -2.01 -1.18 19.43
C VAL A 653 -1.04 -2.13 20.17
N GLY A 654 -0.84 -1.92 21.48
CA GLY A 654 0.04 -2.74 22.31
C GLY A 654 1.47 -2.19 22.54
N LYS A 655 1.86 -1.09 21.89
CA LYS A 655 3.11 -0.35 22.17
C LYS A 655 2.81 1.07 22.68
N THR A 656 2.17 1.19 23.83
CA THR A 656 2.15 2.46 24.58
C THR A 656 3.53 2.63 25.22
N VAL A 657 4.42 3.37 24.56
CA VAL A 657 5.66 3.83 25.18
C VAL A 657 5.28 4.93 26.15
N GLU A 658 5.54 4.71 27.44
CA GLU A 658 5.44 5.73 28.49
C GLU A 658 6.09 7.03 28.02
N THR A 659 5.31 8.10 28.08
CA THR A 659 5.68 9.44 27.65
C THR A 659 6.91 9.89 28.42
N SER A 660 7.92 10.32 27.67
CA SER A 660 9.20 10.84 28.12
C SER A 660 9.06 11.84 29.27
N VAL A 661 9.54 11.49 30.45
CA VAL A 661 9.88 12.48 31.48
C VAL A 661 11.13 13.22 30.98
N GLU A 662 11.02 14.54 30.88
CA GLU A 662 12.11 15.46 30.53
C GLU A 662 13.33 15.20 31.43
N LEU A 663 14.37 14.58 30.87
CA LEU A 663 15.72 14.62 31.42
C LEU A 663 16.23 16.06 31.28
N THR A 664 15.95 16.86 32.29
CA THR A 664 16.58 18.15 32.51
C THR A 664 18.08 17.93 32.66
N GLN A 665 18.84 18.50 31.74
CA GLN A 665 20.30 18.53 31.78
C GLN A 665 20.75 19.20 33.08
N GLN A 666 21.29 18.41 34.01
CA GLN A 666 22.14 18.95 35.07
C GLN A 666 23.59 18.80 34.62
N SER A 667 24.23 19.96 34.48
CA SER A 667 25.65 20.14 34.22
C SER A 667 26.51 19.39 35.26
N PRO A 668 27.62 18.75 34.89
CA PRO A 668 28.47 18.09 35.86
C PRO A 668 29.24 19.13 36.69
N THR A 669 29.07 19.09 38.01
CA THR A 669 29.96 19.77 38.97
C THR A 669 31.36 19.14 38.95
N PRO A 670 32.44 19.94 39.12
CA PRO A 670 33.80 19.44 39.02
C PRO A 670 34.18 18.61 40.26
N VAL A 671 34.84 17.48 40.02
CA VAL A 671 35.40 16.57 41.05
C VAL A 671 36.58 17.26 41.74
N PRO A 672 36.65 17.30 43.10
CA PRO A 672 37.86 17.72 43.79
C PRO A 672 38.90 16.58 43.82
N THR A 673 40.12 16.94 43.46
CA THR A 673 41.35 16.15 43.53
C THR A 673 41.86 16.02 44.96
N SER A 674 41.97 14.79 45.50
CA SER A 674 43.06 14.35 46.40
C SER A 674 42.91 12.86 46.79
N PRO A 675 44.02 12.09 46.95
CA PRO A 675 43.98 10.68 47.33
C PRO A 675 44.17 10.49 48.84
N PRO A 676 43.60 9.45 49.48
CA PRO A 676 44.07 8.96 50.77
C PRO A 676 44.91 7.68 50.66
N ALA A 677 45.80 7.54 51.64
CA ALA A 677 46.92 6.61 51.76
C ALA A 677 46.53 5.12 51.96
N PRO A 678 47.47 4.16 51.78
CA PRO A 678 47.19 2.74 51.75
C PRO A 678 47.12 2.13 53.15
N GLY A 679 46.21 1.17 53.32
CA GLY A 679 46.28 0.18 54.39
C GLY A 679 45.07 0.09 55.30
N VAL A 680 43.97 -0.47 54.80
CA VAL A 680 43.06 -1.34 55.57
C VAL A 680 42.38 -2.32 54.58
N THR A 681 42.54 -3.62 54.82
CA THR A 681 41.87 -4.72 54.09
C THR A 681 40.37 -4.76 54.43
N PRO A 682 39.45 -4.84 53.44
CA PRO A 682 38.01 -4.96 53.69
C PRO A 682 37.59 -6.43 53.94
N PRO A 683 36.53 -6.67 54.74
CA PRO A 683 35.97 -8.02 54.95
C PRO A 683 35.04 -8.42 53.78
N LEU A 684 34.98 -9.73 53.51
CA LEU A 684 34.00 -10.34 52.62
C LEU A 684 32.57 -10.03 53.11
N VAL A 685 31.73 -9.47 52.25
CA VAL A 685 30.28 -9.45 52.42
C VAL A 685 29.63 -10.16 51.24
N THR A 686 28.98 -11.26 51.58
CA THR A 686 28.17 -12.14 50.74
C THR A 686 26.94 -11.42 50.18
N ALA A 687 26.80 -11.39 48.86
CA ALA A 687 25.59 -10.95 48.18
C ALA A 687 24.52 -12.04 48.21
N ARG A 688 23.31 -11.67 48.66
CA ARG A 688 22.09 -12.49 48.63
C ARG A 688 21.57 -12.58 47.19
N LEU A 689 21.25 -13.80 46.75
CA LEU A 689 20.43 -14.10 45.58
C LEU A 689 18.94 -14.05 45.96
N PRO A 690 18.03 -13.58 45.07
CA PRO A 690 16.59 -13.65 45.29
C PRO A 690 16.02 -15.04 45.01
N GLU A 691 15.10 -15.47 45.88
CA GLU A 691 14.40 -16.77 45.90
C GLU A 691 13.49 -16.98 44.67
N MET A 692 13.61 -18.16 44.05
CA MET A 692 12.63 -18.70 43.09
C MET A 692 11.79 -19.76 43.78
N ALA A 693 10.48 -19.58 43.78
CA ALA A 693 9.50 -20.56 44.25
C ALA A 693 8.72 -21.18 43.08
N ASP A 694 8.47 -22.48 43.25
CA ASP A 694 7.50 -23.35 42.58
C ASP A 694 7.91 -24.10 41.29
N MET A 695 8.76 -25.11 41.52
CA MET A 695 8.99 -26.28 40.67
C MET A 695 8.12 -27.45 41.15
N SER A 696 6.89 -27.56 40.64
CA SER A 696 6.01 -28.72 40.90
C SER A 696 5.26 -29.22 39.66
N ARG A 697 5.92 -29.22 38.48
CA ARG A 697 5.33 -29.80 37.25
C ARG A 697 6.29 -30.51 36.30
N LEU A 698 7.51 -30.84 36.74
CA LEU A 698 8.54 -31.48 35.91
C LEU A 698 9.01 -32.87 36.39
N GLU A 699 8.21 -33.55 37.22
CA GLU A 699 8.49 -34.92 37.68
C GLU A 699 7.67 -36.03 36.98
N THR A 700 6.90 -35.70 35.93
CA THR A 700 6.09 -36.70 35.19
C THR A 700 6.66 -37.08 33.82
N LEU A 701 7.81 -36.54 33.39
CA LEU A 701 8.37 -36.80 32.05
C LEU A 701 9.81 -37.34 32.07
N LYS A 702 10.20 -38.04 33.15
CA LYS A 702 11.53 -38.67 33.30
C LYS A 702 11.47 -40.15 33.68
N LYS A 703 10.46 -40.87 33.19
CA LYS A 703 10.49 -42.33 33.11
C LYS A 703 10.02 -42.75 31.72
N LEU A 704 10.83 -43.60 31.10
CA LEU A 704 10.62 -44.37 29.86
C LEU A 704 11.47 -43.92 28.67
N CYS A 705 12.78 -44.20 28.78
CA CYS A 705 13.62 -44.65 27.66
C CYS A 705 14.80 -45.43 28.24
N GLU A 706 14.77 -46.77 28.14
CA GLU A 706 15.93 -47.65 28.00
C GLU A 706 15.43 -49.10 27.76
N SER A 707 15.80 -49.66 26.60
CA SER A 707 15.50 -51.02 26.13
C SER A 707 16.50 -52.06 26.67
N PRO A 708 16.17 -53.37 26.60
CA PRO A 708 17.02 -54.25 25.78
C PRO A 708 16.28 -55.36 25.00
N SER A 709 16.94 -55.84 23.93
CA SER A 709 16.64 -56.99 23.05
C SER A 709 16.69 -58.35 23.78
N THR A 710 15.90 -59.39 23.48
CA THR A 710 15.99 -60.32 22.32
C THR A 710 14.87 -61.40 22.35
N THR A 711 14.43 -61.83 21.15
CA THR A 711 13.82 -63.12 20.72
C THR A 711 12.74 -63.84 21.56
N ASP A 712 11.51 -63.96 21.02
CA ASP A 712 11.04 -65.22 20.41
C ASP A 712 9.66 -65.08 19.74
N SER A 713 9.42 -65.95 18.76
CA SER A 713 8.28 -66.10 17.87
C SER A 713 6.88 -66.15 18.50
N ILE A 714 5.85 -65.68 17.78
CA ILE A 714 4.55 -66.36 17.47
C ILE A 714 3.51 -65.31 16.97
N GLN A 715 2.91 -65.56 15.81
CA GLN A 715 1.64 -64.99 15.29
C GLN A 715 0.47 -65.93 15.64
N PRO A 716 -0.83 -65.60 15.44
CA PRO A 716 -1.48 -64.29 15.19
C PRO A 716 -2.79 -64.09 16.03
N ASP A 717 -3.49 -62.97 15.76
CA ASP A 717 -4.94 -62.87 15.49
C ASP A 717 -5.81 -61.93 16.38
N LEU A 718 -6.81 -61.31 15.72
CA LEU A 718 -7.91 -60.43 16.19
C LEU A 718 -7.51 -58.97 16.52
N GLY A 719 -8.11 -57.89 16.00
CA GLY A 719 -9.38 -57.64 15.30
C GLY A 719 -10.00 -56.35 15.87
N LEU A 720 -10.54 -55.46 15.01
CA LEU A 720 -11.34 -54.23 15.30
C LEU A 720 -10.53 -52.98 15.69
N ASP A 721 -10.78 -51.74 15.25
CA ASP A 721 -11.80 -51.12 14.40
C ASP A 721 -11.21 -49.81 13.82
N VAL A 722 -11.40 -49.55 12.52
CA VAL A 722 -11.05 -48.27 11.87
C VAL A 722 -12.31 -47.69 11.21
N VAL A 723 -12.71 -46.49 11.63
CA VAL A 723 -13.81 -45.73 11.01
C VAL A 723 -13.25 -44.73 9.98
N PRO A 724 -13.70 -44.75 8.71
CA PRO A 724 -13.19 -43.88 7.66
C PRO A 724 -14.08 -42.64 7.41
N TRP A 725 -13.46 -41.48 7.16
CA TRP A 725 -14.16 -40.29 6.65
C TRP A 725 -14.13 -40.22 5.11
N ARG A 726 -15.30 -39.94 4.52
CA ARG A 726 -15.64 -40.13 3.11
C ARG A 726 -15.31 -38.93 2.22
N LYS A 727 -14.82 -39.25 1.01
CA LYS A 727 -14.88 -38.43 -0.21
C LYS A 727 -16.33 -38.21 -0.66
N GLN A 728 -16.65 -37.00 -1.11
CA GLN A 728 -17.78 -36.74 -2.02
C GLN A 728 -17.29 -36.01 -3.27
N SER A 729 -17.17 -36.75 -4.36
CA SER A 729 -17.11 -36.22 -5.72
C SER A 729 -18.51 -36.31 -6.32
N ARG A 730 -19.07 -35.16 -6.74
CA ARG A 730 -20.28 -35.12 -7.56
C ARG A 730 -19.88 -35.30 -9.02
N ARG A 731 -20.20 -36.48 -9.58
CA ARG A 731 -20.35 -36.70 -11.02
C ARG A 731 -21.67 -36.06 -11.47
N LEU A 732 -21.62 -35.25 -12.52
CA LEU A 732 -22.79 -34.93 -13.34
C LEU A 732 -22.57 -35.57 -14.71
N ASN A 733 -23.38 -36.58 -15.00
CA ASN A 733 -23.63 -37.09 -16.34
C ASN A 733 -24.60 -36.14 -17.04
N CYS A 734 -24.27 -35.72 -18.25
CA CYS A 734 -25.28 -35.41 -19.27
C CYS A 734 -24.79 -35.98 -20.61
N ASP A 735 -25.61 -36.86 -21.16
CA ASP A 735 -25.41 -37.58 -22.40
C ASP A 735 -26.18 -36.88 -23.54
N ARG A 736 -25.62 -36.96 -24.76
CA ARG A 736 -26.23 -36.82 -26.10
C ARG A 736 -26.70 -35.45 -26.62
N ASN A 737 -26.05 -34.97 -27.69
CA ASN A 737 -26.56 -35.17 -29.06
C ASN A 737 -25.57 -34.75 -30.17
N ILE A 738 -25.60 -35.53 -31.25
CA ILE A 738 -24.82 -35.40 -32.49
C ILE A 738 -25.63 -34.60 -33.52
N THR A 739 -25.00 -33.58 -34.12
CA THR A 739 -25.18 -33.06 -35.50
C THR A 739 -23.99 -32.11 -35.73
N GLY A 740 -23.04 -32.27 -36.64
CA GLY A 740 -23.18 -32.60 -38.06
C GLY A 740 -23.30 -31.31 -38.85
N LEU A 741 -22.18 -30.70 -39.30
CA LEU A 741 -22.11 -29.83 -40.47
C LEU A 741 -20.66 -29.51 -40.85
N ALA A 742 -20.26 -30.04 -42.00
CA ALA A 742 -19.12 -29.62 -42.78
C ALA A 742 -19.53 -28.50 -43.76
N ASN A 743 -18.64 -27.54 -43.99
CA ASN A 743 -18.49 -26.73 -45.22
C ASN A 743 -17.12 -26.03 -45.10
N LYS A 744 -16.06 -26.35 -45.86
CA LYS A 744 -15.82 -26.08 -47.30
C LYS A 744 -16.18 -24.64 -47.72
N THR A 745 -15.15 -23.80 -47.89
CA THR A 745 -14.56 -23.31 -49.17
C THR A 745 -14.19 -21.82 -49.20
N HIS A 746 -13.14 -21.55 -49.99
CA HIS A 746 -12.53 -20.29 -50.49
C HIS A 746 -11.29 -19.84 -49.69
N GLY A 747 -10.11 -19.66 -50.28
CA GLY A 747 -9.67 -19.70 -51.69
C GLY A 747 -8.56 -18.67 -51.93
N ASN A 748 -7.52 -19.07 -52.64
CA ASN A 748 -6.44 -18.28 -53.29
C ASN A 748 -5.36 -17.67 -52.37
N GLY A 749 -4.06 -17.66 -52.70
CA GLY A 749 -3.31 -18.06 -53.91
C GLY A 749 -1.83 -18.27 -53.53
N GLU A 750 -1.16 -19.23 -54.17
CA GLU A 750 -0.04 -19.03 -55.13
C GLU A 750 1.23 -18.41 -54.51
N VAL A 751 2.27 -19.23 -54.28
CA VAL A 751 3.39 -19.54 -55.20
C VAL A 751 4.41 -18.39 -55.22
N ASP A 752 5.57 -18.60 -54.60
CA ASP A 752 6.82 -18.66 -55.36
C ASP A 752 8.00 -19.19 -54.52
N SER A 753 8.64 -20.19 -55.10
CA SER A 753 9.96 -20.70 -54.81
C SER A 753 11.02 -19.83 -55.49
N HIS A 754 12.14 -19.54 -54.80
CA HIS A 754 13.51 -19.63 -55.32
C HIS A 754 14.52 -19.03 -54.33
N GLY A 755 15.64 -19.74 -54.13
CA GLY A 755 16.86 -19.23 -53.46
C GLY A 755 17.44 -20.18 -52.46
#